data_AF-A0AAD3CCT7-F1
#
_entry.id   AF-A0AAD3CCT7-F1
#
_cell.length_a   1.000
_cell.length_b   1.000
_cell.length_c   1.000
_cell.angle_alpha   90.00
_cell.angle_beta   90.00
_cell.angle_gamma   90.00
#
_symmetry.space_group_name_H-M   'P 1'
#
loop_
_entity.id
_entity.type
_entity.pdbx_description
1 polymer ?
#
loop_
_entity_poly.entity_id
_entity_poly.type
_entity_poly.pdbx_seq_one_letter_code
_entity_poly.pdbx_strand_id
1 'polypeptide(L)'
;MSLFLPKNVEPLAPAANLDNWNDQLDAESSLANAEFFKLPTGMENRSVSLDYHQLVDELRNKPAEFVQNILDNTPKPKGRNAFTSIHVVGPHESVASVEAEKSIEAITKGSKSLHKEMHLHRLNKAGCNPNSTAMEEYNTIMEAASSLLLAKADRASILIFVGWEDSKMDAYAAFIGMLPFRGVQTAVLTRRESYGDMLRFTTPSGSFDIDGLTSARMGKFSVHSIFGGLATKKVKEKVKTWMPVDISSEQGKSDVIEIPFKIGGLALPMLTHNGSCESALESLSNLLKEKYPKGYTPIVSVGETCDALGYGQDMLDALGQEDGMLFNHKSGETYKRYDNYGTERLFETINRARQGTAPPVILAVGGGVNGNCIGLIAAITNSDFIEVPTTPMHYNDAVTSAKKAFSLVVDDRILSKNILGAFYLPQLAFCVNEWLLTISSANAHATVGEATKTMNMLGMANTNVGASDFHNILGAVEFASDFTKILEEVEGFDNLISFIEDPATLKRKKNIINLGQRIAKLRDEALSKAADGESTGFKSSFRKVFASLPSMASLATVDTDSGSSSDDDENTQDDLQSLMLERKELMKKFRASFYNMPAEKKNSILSFLTTINREIVCAKAMFLAYSDPFEKYRALLFEYAHTLGHGVEAFANDLYLKARKCGVEIPADALRLHGQCVGMAVLWAGEMSKNLGKLTGEGYTLHQSFPYLFNRNNGFSFAPLRELCDELGVESDEFVEKVLQVVRRDNKRGYCNCSDPKRSIDQLVTCRPGKMLRSDDPNAEVRYLVEIDEEWQGNVLAKAFEGGFDKVADLQNGEIKFLPKSSRKRNQCKSKSKDVANHIRTRLLDAYESDRTC
;
A
#
# COMPACT_ATOMS: atom_id res chain seq x y z
N MET A 1 16.11 -36.95 -44.17
CA MET A 1 16.04 -38.42 -43.96
C MET A 1 15.02 -38.65 -42.87
N SER A 2 13.81 -39.01 -43.29
CA SER A 2 12.71 -39.51 -42.48
C SER A 2 13.13 -40.78 -41.73
N LEU A 3 12.59 -41.03 -40.52
CA LEU A 3 11.81 -42.24 -40.20
C LEU A 3 11.58 -42.42 -38.68
N PHE A 4 10.33 -42.77 -38.35
CA PHE A 4 9.78 -43.36 -37.11
C PHE A 4 9.35 -42.45 -35.95
N LEU A 5 8.12 -41.94 -36.07
CA LEU A 5 7.19 -41.78 -34.94
C LEU A 5 6.49 -43.12 -34.65
N PRO A 6 6.33 -43.54 -33.38
CA PRO A 6 5.23 -44.40 -32.97
C PRO A 6 4.12 -43.59 -32.29
N LYS A 7 2.89 -43.83 -32.74
CA LYS A 7 1.61 -43.40 -32.15
C LYS A 7 1.25 -44.31 -30.96
N ASN A 8 0.77 -43.73 -29.84
CA ASN A 8 -0.45 -44.11 -29.08
C ASN A 8 -0.43 -43.63 -27.60
N VAL A 9 -1.00 -42.44 -27.36
CA VAL A 9 -1.88 -41.89 -26.27
C VAL A 9 -1.68 -42.26 -24.76
N GLU A 10 -1.24 -41.22 -23.99
CA GLU A 10 -1.62 -40.65 -22.65
C GLU A 10 -1.99 -41.52 -21.41
N PRO A 11 -1.60 -41.11 -20.16
CA PRO A 11 -1.78 -39.75 -19.60
C PRO A 11 -0.56 -39.09 -18.91
N LEU A 12 -0.68 -37.75 -18.80
CA LEU A 12 0.07 -36.75 -18.02
C LEU A 12 1.22 -37.26 -17.13
N ALA A 13 2.44 -36.84 -17.47
CA ALA A 13 3.66 -37.07 -16.70
C ALA A 13 4.14 -35.78 -15.98
N PRO A 14 4.94 -35.94 -14.90
CA PRO A 14 5.05 -35.00 -13.80
C PRO A 14 6.04 -33.86 -14.04
N ALA A 15 5.97 -32.87 -13.16
CA ALA A 15 6.83 -31.68 -13.04
C ALA A 15 8.22 -31.87 -13.67
N ALA A 16 8.48 -31.11 -14.73
CA ALA A 16 9.79 -31.04 -15.34
C ALA A 16 10.81 -30.51 -14.33
N ASN A 17 11.92 -31.24 -14.22
CA ASN A 17 13.12 -30.89 -13.46
C ASN A 17 13.49 -29.40 -13.62
N LEU A 18 13.45 -28.68 -12.49
CA LEU A 18 13.86 -27.28 -12.32
C LEU A 18 15.38 -27.07 -12.34
N ASP A 19 16.17 -28.15 -12.44
CA ASP A 19 17.61 -28.08 -12.12
C ASP A 19 18.52 -27.54 -13.24
N ASN A 20 18.06 -27.45 -14.50
CA ASN A 20 18.95 -27.10 -15.63
C ASN A 20 18.68 -25.74 -16.30
N TRP A 21 17.83 -24.87 -15.74
CA TRP A 21 17.61 -23.52 -16.28
C TRP A 21 18.59 -22.47 -15.72
N ASN A 22 19.22 -22.73 -14.57
CA ASN A 22 20.25 -21.83 -14.02
C ASN A 22 21.55 -21.86 -14.83
N ASP A 23 21.81 -22.94 -15.58
CA ASP A 23 23.04 -23.13 -16.36
C ASP A 23 23.04 -22.39 -17.72
N GLN A 24 21.92 -21.78 -18.11
CA GLN A 24 21.80 -20.98 -19.35
C GLN A 24 21.95 -19.46 -19.13
N LEU A 25 22.34 -19.03 -17.92
CA LEU A 25 22.93 -17.71 -17.75
C LEU A 25 24.38 -17.78 -18.24
N ASP A 26 24.59 -17.58 -19.54
CA ASP A 26 25.92 -17.54 -20.14
C ASP A 26 26.89 -16.72 -19.28
N ALA A 27 27.96 -17.40 -18.87
CA ALA A 27 29.03 -16.92 -18.00
C ALA A 27 29.83 -15.73 -18.58
N GLU A 28 29.47 -15.26 -19.78
CA GLU A 28 30.12 -14.15 -20.47
C GLU A 28 29.35 -12.82 -20.38
N SER A 29 28.11 -12.79 -19.86
CA SER A 29 27.45 -11.51 -19.58
C SER A 29 27.90 -10.95 -18.22
N SER A 30 28.39 -9.71 -18.21
CA SER A 30 28.74 -8.99 -16.96
C SER A 30 27.55 -8.82 -15.99
N LEU A 31 26.33 -9.11 -16.45
CA LEU A 31 25.07 -9.04 -15.70
C LEU A 31 24.80 -10.32 -14.88
N ALA A 32 25.23 -11.50 -15.34
CA ALA A 32 25.00 -12.77 -14.62
C ALA A 32 25.79 -12.85 -13.29
N ASN A 33 26.93 -12.17 -13.21
CA ASN A 33 27.74 -12.06 -11.99
C ASN A 33 27.25 -11.00 -10.99
N ALA A 34 26.17 -10.27 -11.30
CA ALA A 34 25.57 -9.34 -10.36
C ALA A 34 24.96 -10.10 -9.17
N GLU A 35 25.15 -9.61 -7.94
CA GLU A 35 24.52 -10.16 -6.71
C GLU A 35 23.00 -10.43 -6.83
N PHE A 36 22.34 -9.80 -7.80
CA PHE A 36 20.93 -9.93 -8.15
C PHE A 36 20.50 -11.34 -8.60
N PHE A 37 21.39 -12.12 -9.25
CA PHE A 37 21.10 -13.48 -9.71
C PHE A 37 21.49 -14.56 -8.71
N LYS A 38 22.14 -14.19 -7.60
CA LYS A 38 22.30 -15.12 -6.48
C LYS A 38 20.91 -15.33 -5.90
N LEU A 39 20.45 -16.59 -5.85
CA LEU A 39 19.28 -16.99 -5.08
C LEU A 39 19.29 -16.19 -3.77
N PRO A 40 18.28 -15.35 -3.48
CA PRO A 40 18.07 -14.95 -2.12
C PRO A 40 17.75 -16.25 -1.41
N THR A 41 18.73 -16.85 -0.75
CA THR A 41 18.48 -17.62 0.47
C THR A 41 17.47 -16.75 1.21
N GLY A 42 16.24 -17.23 1.44
CA GLY A 42 15.09 -16.39 1.82
C GLY A 42 15.45 -15.43 2.96
N MET A 43 14.65 -14.40 3.24
CA MET A 43 14.99 -13.48 4.33
C MET A 43 15.32 -14.18 5.67
N GLU A 44 14.86 -15.41 5.85
CA GLU A 44 15.29 -16.38 6.88
C GLU A 44 16.81 -16.64 6.99
N ASN A 45 17.65 -16.29 6.02
CA ASN A 45 19.11 -16.45 6.04
C ASN A 45 19.88 -15.13 6.15
N ARG A 46 19.16 -14.00 6.24
CA ARG A 46 19.79 -12.69 6.48
C ARG A 46 20.26 -12.56 7.93
N SER A 47 21.28 -11.72 8.11
CA SER A 47 21.72 -11.26 9.43
C SER A 47 21.68 -9.74 9.48
N VAL A 48 21.33 -9.21 10.65
CA VAL A 48 21.50 -7.79 10.96
C VAL A 48 22.82 -7.62 11.68
N SER A 49 23.60 -6.63 11.25
CA SER A 49 24.90 -6.32 11.83
C SER A 49 24.92 -4.87 12.30
N LEU A 50 25.50 -4.62 13.47
CA LEU A 50 25.67 -3.28 14.00
C LEU A 50 27.03 -3.13 14.67
N ASP A 51 27.70 -2.02 14.34
CA ASP A 51 28.99 -1.67 14.90
C ASP A 51 28.83 -0.56 15.97
N TYR A 52 29.44 -0.79 17.13
CA TYR A 52 29.65 0.18 18.20
C TYR A 52 31.11 0.61 18.16
N HIS A 53 31.36 1.91 18.03
CA HIS A 53 32.70 2.49 17.97
C HIS A 53 32.98 3.29 19.25
N GLN A 54 34.11 3.01 19.88
CA GLN A 54 34.55 3.82 21.02
C GLN A 54 34.84 5.25 20.58
N LEU A 55 34.27 6.21 21.31
CA LEU A 55 34.44 7.63 21.11
C LEU A 55 35.18 8.21 22.32
N VAL A 56 36.45 8.57 22.12
CA VAL A 56 37.26 9.24 23.14
C VAL A 56 36.89 10.72 23.23
N ASP A 57 36.64 11.22 24.45
CA ASP A 57 36.17 12.58 24.70
C ASP A 57 37.09 13.66 24.12
N GLU A 58 38.41 13.42 24.12
CA GLU A 58 39.42 14.29 23.55
C GLU A 58 39.18 14.63 22.06
N LEU A 59 38.54 13.72 21.33
CA LEU A 59 38.24 13.91 19.91
C LEU A 59 37.26 15.06 19.69
N ARG A 60 36.36 15.35 20.64
CA ARG A 60 35.42 16.50 20.55
C ARG A 60 36.14 17.85 20.51
N ASN A 61 37.35 17.93 21.09
CA ASN A 61 38.20 19.12 21.03
C ASN A 61 38.89 19.30 19.67
N LYS A 62 38.72 18.34 18.75
CA LYS A 62 39.20 18.40 17.36
C LYS A 62 38.02 18.23 16.39
N PRO A 63 37.19 19.27 16.20
CA PRO A 63 35.90 19.16 15.52
C PRO A 63 35.93 18.50 14.13
N ALA A 64 36.95 18.77 13.31
CA ALA A 64 37.08 18.16 11.98
C ALA A 64 37.36 16.65 12.07
N GLU A 65 38.31 16.24 12.93
CA GLU A 65 38.61 14.81 13.18
C GLU A 65 37.40 14.09 13.79
N PHE A 66 36.65 14.77 14.66
CA PHE A 66 35.43 14.23 15.28
C PHE A 66 34.37 13.85 14.25
N VAL A 67 34.02 14.78 13.35
CA VAL A 67 33.03 14.54 12.30
C VAL A 67 33.56 13.50 11.31
N GLN A 68 34.82 13.61 10.90
CA GLN A 68 35.43 12.67 9.97
C GLN A 68 35.40 11.23 10.51
N ASN A 69 35.68 11.03 11.80
CA ASN A 69 35.59 9.72 12.45
C ASN A 69 34.18 9.13 12.38
N ILE A 70 33.14 9.93 12.58
CA ILE A 70 31.74 9.47 12.43
C ILE A 70 31.48 9.07 10.98
N LEU A 71 31.80 9.95 10.02
CA LEU A 71 31.56 9.69 8.59
C LEU A 71 32.32 8.45 8.09
N ASP A 72 33.54 8.22 8.55
CA ASP A 72 34.39 7.09 8.13
C ASP A 72 33.92 5.76 8.72
N ASN A 73 33.35 5.76 9.92
CA ASN A 73 32.88 4.56 10.59
C ASN A 73 31.39 4.27 10.36
N THR A 74 30.60 5.21 9.82
CA THR A 74 29.24 4.91 9.37
C THR A 74 29.24 4.29 7.97
N PRO A 75 28.51 3.19 7.74
CA PRO A 75 28.31 2.61 6.41
C PRO A 75 27.82 3.64 5.39
N LYS A 76 28.40 3.63 4.19
CA LYS A 76 28.03 4.58 3.12
C LYS A 76 26.84 4.02 2.33
N PRO A 77 25.99 4.90 1.77
CA PRO A 77 24.92 4.47 0.89
C PRO A 77 25.47 3.66 -0.30
N LYS A 78 24.73 2.64 -0.75
CA LYS A 78 25.15 1.81 -1.89
C LYS A 78 25.46 2.68 -3.12
N GLY A 79 26.63 2.49 -3.73
CA GLY A 79 27.07 3.24 -4.90
C GLY A 79 27.58 4.66 -4.61
N ARG A 80 27.85 5.01 -3.34
CA ARG A 80 28.43 6.29 -2.94
C ARG A 80 29.66 6.06 -2.06
N ASN A 81 30.66 6.93 -2.22
CA ASN A 81 31.89 6.91 -1.42
C ASN A 81 31.89 7.96 -0.30
N ALA A 82 30.89 8.85 -0.29
CA ALA A 82 30.78 9.93 0.70
C ALA A 82 29.32 10.36 0.88
N PHE A 83 29.05 10.99 2.03
CA PHE A 83 27.78 11.66 2.33
C PHE A 83 27.72 13.06 1.71
N THR A 84 26.53 13.44 1.26
CA THR A 84 26.24 14.73 0.60
C THR A 84 25.87 15.82 1.60
N SER A 85 25.01 15.50 2.57
CA SER A 85 24.62 16.38 3.67
C SER A 85 24.64 15.66 5.01
N ILE A 86 24.77 16.43 6.09
CA ILE A 86 24.74 15.98 7.48
C ILE A 86 23.48 16.55 8.15
N HIS A 87 22.60 15.70 8.67
CA HIS A 87 21.45 16.11 9.45
C HIS A 87 21.70 15.71 10.90
N VAL A 88 21.73 16.68 11.81
CA VAL A 88 21.95 16.44 13.23
C VAL A 88 20.61 16.55 13.94
N VAL A 89 20.20 15.51 14.66
CA VAL A 89 19.03 15.54 15.53
C VAL A 89 19.51 15.55 16.97
N GLY A 90 19.11 16.56 17.74
CA GLY A 90 19.47 16.70 19.15
C GLY A 90 18.28 17.09 20.03
N PRO A 91 18.43 17.01 21.36
CA PRO A 91 17.37 17.38 22.28
C PRO A 91 16.97 18.85 22.10
N HIS A 92 15.76 19.17 22.57
CA HIS A 92 15.29 20.56 22.65
C HIS A 92 16.29 21.43 23.45
N GLU A 93 16.46 22.69 23.07
CA GLU A 93 17.45 23.59 23.69
C GLU A 93 17.27 23.81 25.20
N SER A 94 16.04 23.61 25.69
CA SER A 94 15.75 23.71 27.13
C SER A 94 16.22 22.50 27.95
N VAL A 95 16.66 21.41 27.30
CA VAL A 95 17.21 20.25 27.99
C VAL A 95 18.63 20.59 28.41
N ALA A 96 18.87 20.68 29.72
CA ALA A 96 20.17 21.07 30.28
C ALA A 96 21.21 19.92 30.20
N SER A 97 21.53 19.45 28.99
CA SER A 97 22.58 18.46 28.77
C SER A 97 23.80 19.13 28.11
N VAL A 98 24.79 19.45 28.95
CA VAL A 98 26.06 20.08 28.53
C VAL A 98 26.77 19.22 27.48
N GLU A 99 26.69 17.90 27.62
CA GLU A 99 27.43 16.96 26.78
C GLU A 99 26.80 16.81 25.38
N ALA A 100 25.47 16.87 25.31
CA ALA A 100 24.76 16.91 24.03
C ALA A 100 25.10 18.21 23.27
N GLU A 101 25.07 19.35 23.96
CA GLU A 101 25.43 20.64 23.35
C GLU A 101 26.89 20.70 22.89
N LYS A 102 27.84 20.21 23.69
CA LYS A 102 29.25 20.07 23.26
C LYS A 102 29.38 19.22 21.99
N SER A 103 28.61 18.13 21.89
CA SER A 103 28.64 17.25 20.73
C SER A 103 28.05 17.95 19.49
N ILE A 104 26.93 18.65 19.64
CA ILE A 104 26.31 19.43 18.55
C ILE A 104 27.24 20.57 18.10
N GLU A 105 27.88 21.26 19.03
CA GLU A 105 28.86 22.32 18.74
C GLU A 105 30.08 21.76 17.99
N ALA A 106 30.61 20.62 18.43
CA ALA A 106 31.71 19.92 17.75
C ALA A 106 31.31 19.50 16.33
N ILE A 107 30.12 18.94 16.13
CA ILE A 107 29.63 18.57 14.79
C ILE A 107 29.47 19.82 13.91
N THR A 108 28.94 20.92 14.47
CA THR A 108 28.73 22.17 13.74
C THR A 108 30.06 22.77 13.26
N LYS A 109 31.04 22.91 14.17
CA LYS A 109 32.38 23.41 13.83
C LYS A 109 33.12 22.46 12.87
N GLY A 110 32.99 21.16 13.08
CA GLY A 110 33.61 20.13 12.25
C GLY A 110 33.07 20.12 10.82
N SER A 111 31.75 20.11 10.67
CA SER A 111 31.08 20.13 9.37
C SER A 111 31.44 21.38 8.56
N LYS A 112 31.51 22.55 9.22
CA LYS A 112 31.98 23.79 8.59
C LYS A 112 33.45 23.68 8.13
N SER A 113 34.32 23.10 8.96
CA SER A 113 35.74 22.90 8.63
C SER A 113 35.95 21.92 7.47
N LEU A 114 35.06 20.93 7.32
CA LEU A 114 35.06 19.95 6.24
C LEU A 114 34.26 20.41 5.00
N HIS A 115 33.72 21.63 5.00
CA HIS A 115 32.85 22.15 3.94
C HIS A 115 31.66 21.23 3.61
N LYS A 116 31.05 20.64 4.64
CA LYS A 116 29.84 19.80 4.51
C LYS A 116 28.59 20.62 4.78
N GLU A 117 27.58 20.44 3.93
CA GLU A 117 26.23 20.96 4.20
C GLU A 117 25.67 20.29 5.45
N MET A 118 25.18 21.09 6.40
CA MET A 118 24.66 20.62 7.66
C MET A 118 23.32 21.29 8.01
N HIS A 119 22.38 20.48 8.50
CA HIS A 119 21.10 20.92 9.05
C HIS A 119 20.97 20.45 10.51
N LEU A 120 20.57 21.34 11.42
CA LEU A 120 20.31 21.01 12.82
C LEU A 120 18.79 20.95 13.06
N HIS A 121 18.33 19.84 13.62
CA HIS A 121 16.94 19.58 13.97
C HIS A 121 16.84 19.40 15.49
N ARG A 122 16.10 20.28 16.15
CA ARG A 122 15.83 20.20 17.59
C ARG A 122 14.51 19.49 17.82
N LEU A 123 14.51 18.48 18.70
CA LEU A 123 13.32 17.74 19.07
C LEU A 123 12.32 18.61 19.83
N ASN A 124 11.06 18.20 19.83
CA ASN A 124 10.01 18.81 20.64
C ASN A 124 10.33 18.63 22.13
N LYS A 125 10.16 19.70 22.92
CA LYS A 125 10.43 19.70 24.37
C LYS A 125 9.68 18.60 25.11
N ALA A 126 8.42 18.36 24.72
CA ALA A 126 7.54 17.42 25.40
C ALA A 126 8.08 15.98 25.34
N GLY A 127 8.65 15.56 24.19
CA GLY A 127 9.25 14.23 24.02
C GLY A 127 10.68 14.09 24.53
N CYS A 128 11.30 15.15 25.08
CA CYS A 128 12.67 15.05 25.59
C CYS A 128 12.76 14.55 27.04
N ASN A 129 11.62 14.29 27.70
CA ASN A 129 11.54 13.91 29.11
C ASN A 129 11.45 12.38 29.26
N PRO A 130 12.19 11.72 30.17
CA PRO A 130 12.03 10.29 30.44
C PRO A 130 10.60 9.85 30.81
N ASN A 131 9.76 10.78 31.29
CA ASN A 131 8.37 10.55 31.63
C ASN A 131 7.38 10.99 30.54
N SER A 132 7.85 11.26 29.32
CA SER A 132 6.99 11.63 28.21
C SER A 132 5.90 10.58 27.97
N THR A 133 4.69 11.05 27.65
CA THR A 133 3.61 10.15 27.25
C THR A 133 3.91 9.54 25.88
N ALA A 134 3.31 8.40 25.57
CA ALA A 134 3.44 7.79 24.25
C ALA A 134 3.04 8.75 23.11
N MET A 135 2.05 9.62 23.34
CA MET A 135 1.62 10.59 22.33
C MET A 135 2.67 11.70 22.12
N GLU A 136 3.32 12.17 23.18
CA GLU A 136 4.42 13.14 23.08
C GLU A 136 5.62 12.55 22.33
N GLU A 137 5.98 11.30 22.61
CA GLU A 137 7.02 10.59 21.87
C GLU A 137 6.67 10.43 20.38
N TYR A 138 5.43 10.01 20.08
CA TYR A 138 4.92 9.85 18.72
C TYR A 138 5.03 11.13 17.90
N ASN A 139 4.51 12.24 18.44
CA ASN A 139 4.57 13.55 17.79
C ASN A 139 6.01 13.98 17.58
N THR A 140 6.87 13.82 18.58
CA THR A 140 8.30 14.18 18.50
C THR A 140 9.02 13.42 17.39
N ILE A 141 8.78 12.11 17.25
CA ILE A 141 9.35 11.28 16.20
C ILE A 141 8.86 11.71 14.82
N MET A 142 7.55 11.91 14.65
CA MET A 142 6.94 12.25 13.36
C MET A 142 7.30 13.66 12.89
N GLU A 143 7.33 14.64 13.79
CA GLU A 143 7.75 16.01 13.52
C GLU A 143 9.22 16.06 13.09
N ALA A 144 10.10 15.35 13.80
CA ALA A 144 11.51 15.28 13.45
C ALA A 144 11.72 14.63 12.06
N ALA A 145 11.10 13.48 11.81
CA ALA A 145 11.18 12.81 10.50
C ALA A 145 10.65 13.69 9.36
N SER A 146 9.56 14.43 9.59
CA SER A 146 9.00 15.38 8.62
C SER A 146 9.95 16.56 8.38
N SER A 147 10.56 17.09 9.44
CA SER A 147 11.56 18.17 9.38
C SER A 147 12.78 17.78 8.53
N LEU A 148 13.26 16.54 8.67
CA LEU A 148 14.35 16.00 7.84
C LEU A 148 13.99 16.04 6.34
N LEU A 149 12.79 15.57 5.99
CA LEU A 149 12.32 15.57 4.60
C LEU A 149 12.14 16.97 4.04
N LEU A 150 11.61 17.91 4.83
CA LEU A 150 11.48 19.32 4.44
C LEU A 150 12.84 20.00 4.24
N ALA A 151 13.85 19.60 5.01
CA ALA A 151 15.25 19.99 4.82
C ALA A 151 15.96 19.21 3.69
N LYS A 152 15.21 18.48 2.86
CA LYS A 152 15.70 17.73 1.70
C LYS A 152 16.69 16.60 2.03
N ALA A 153 16.60 16.01 3.23
CA ALA A 153 17.33 14.78 3.53
C ALA A 153 16.97 13.69 2.51
N ASP A 154 17.98 13.00 1.99
CA ASP A 154 17.82 11.94 1.00
C ASP A 154 18.71 10.72 1.30
N ARG A 155 18.76 9.77 0.37
CA ARG A 155 19.54 8.53 0.51
C ARG A 155 21.05 8.73 0.63
N ALA A 156 21.54 9.90 0.24
CA ALA A 156 22.95 10.28 0.30
C ALA A 156 23.26 11.16 1.54
N SER A 157 22.26 11.49 2.35
CA SER A 157 22.40 12.15 3.64
C SER A 157 22.79 11.16 4.75
N ILE A 158 23.46 11.67 5.78
CA ILE A 158 23.62 10.99 7.08
C ILE A 158 22.79 11.71 8.14
N LEU A 159 22.08 10.95 8.97
CA LEU A 159 21.47 11.39 10.22
C LEU A 159 22.44 11.07 11.36
N ILE A 160 22.88 12.08 12.09
CA ILE A 160 23.61 11.93 13.36
C ILE A 160 22.65 12.28 14.48
N PHE A 161 22.18 11.28 15.21
CA PHE A 161 21.37 11.46 16.40
C PHE A 161 22.27 11.64 17.62
N VAL A 162 22.06 12.72 18.39
CA VAL A 162 22.82 13.04 19.59
C VAL A 162 21.98 12.68 20.81
N GLY A 163 22.32 11.55 21.44
CA GLY A 163 21.73 11.13 22.71
C GLY A 163 22.12 12.06 23.86
N TRP A 164 21.25 12.12 24.87
CA TRP A 164 21.45 12.89 26.09
C TRP A 164 21.30 11.99 27.33
N GLU A 165 21.12 12.58 28.52
CA GLU A 165 21.25 11.92 29.83
C GLU A 165 20.60 10.52 29.93
N ASP A 166 19.44 10.29 29.31
CA ASP A 166 18.79 8.97 29.29
C ASP A 166 19.04 8.22 27.97
N SER A 167 19.77 7.12 28.04
CA SER A 167 20.06 6.24 26.90
C SER A 167 18.84 5.61 26.22
N LYS A 168 17.67 5.55 26.87
CA LYS A 168 16.42 5.12 26.21
C LYS A 168 15.99 6.06 25.10
N MET A 169 16.43 7.32 25.16
CA MET A 169 16.14 8.32 24.13
C MET A 169 16.84 8.02 22.80
N ASP A 170 17.90 7.21 22.81
CA ASP A 170 18.54 6.71 21.59
C ASP A 170 17.54 5.99 20.67
N ALA A 171 16.43 5.49 21.23
CA ALA A 171 15.36 4.84 20.46
C ALA A 171 14.80 5.74 19.36
N TYR A 172 14.71 7.05 19.57
CA TYR A 172 14.22 7.99 18.56
C TYR A 172 15.06 7.96 17.29
N ALA A 173 16.37 7.70 17.40
CA ALA A 173 17.23 7.56 16.22
C ALA A 173 16.74 6.46 15.28
N ALA A 174 16.33 5.31 15.85
CA ALA A 174 15.84 4.19 15.06
C ALA A 174 14.57 4.57 14.30
N PHE A 175 13.62 5.25 14.94
CA PHE A 175 12.38 5.67 14.27
C PHE A 175 12.61 6.78 13.24
N ILE A 176 13.30 7.86 13.62
CA ILE A 176 13.55 9.01 12.74
C ILE A 176 14.39 8.59 11.53
N GLY A 177 15.36 7.69 11.70
CA GLY A 177 16.16 7.15 10.61
C GLY A 177 15.40 6.17 9.70
N MET A 178 14.40 5.47 10.24
CA MET A 178 13.58 4.49 9.51
C MET A 178 12.54 5.18 8.64
N LEU A 179 11.83 6.18 9.18
CA LEU A 179 10.63 6.75 8.57
C LEU A 179 10.87 7.37 7.19
N PRO A 180 11.96 8.09 6.87
CA PRO A 180 12.20 8.52 5.51
C PRO A 180 12.34 7.31 4.58
N PHE A 181 11.34 7.00 3.76
CA PHE A 181 11.33 5.79 2.91
C PHE A 181 12.48 5.72 1.91
N ARG A 182 13.04 6.89 1.55
CA ARG A 182 14.27 6.99 0.74
C ARG A 182 15.48 6.36 1.44
N GLY A 183 15.38 6.12 2.74
CA GLY A 183 16.39 5.63 3.66
C GLY A 183 17.39 6.74 3.98
N VAL A 184 17.79 6.87 5.24
CA VAL A 184 18.90 7.74 5.67
C VAL A 184 19.86 6.90 6.50
N GLN A 185 21.17 7.03 6.22
CA GLN A 185 22.17 6.34 7.05
C GLN A 185 22.17 6.99 8.43
N THR A 186 21.91 6.21 9.48
CA THR A 186 21.73 6.75 10.84
C THR A 186 22.87 6.33 11.74
N ALA A 187 23.55 7.33 12.31
CA ALA A 187 24.55 7.20 13.34
C ALA A 187 24.00 7.72 14.67
N VAL A 188 24.32 7.04 15.77
CA VAL A 188 23.88 7.42 17.12
C VAL A 188 25.10 7.75 17.98
N LEU A 189 25.16 8.96 18.53
CA LEU A 189 26.07 9.31 19.61
C LEU A 189 25.37 9.00 20.93
N THR A 190 25.73 7.90 21.57
CA THR A 190 25.06 7.38 22.75
C THR A 190 25.82 7.67 24.05
N ARG A 191 25.09 7.73 25.16
CA ARG A 191 25.61 7.78 26.53
C ARG A 191 25.43 6.48 27.31
N ARG A 192 25.11 5.38 26.62
CA ARG A 192 24.98 4.05 27.23
C ARG A 192 26.22 3.67 28.06
N GLU A 193 25.99 3.27 29.30
CA GLU A 193 27.02 2.74 30.22
C GLU A 193 27.20 1.21 30.07
N SER A 194 26.31 0.55 29.33
CA SER A 194 26.44 -0.87 28.94
C SER A 194 25.86 -1.08 27.54
N TYR A 195 26.28 -2.13 26.84
CA TYR A 195 25.78 -2.39 25.48
C TYR A 195 24.26 -2.65 25.43
N GLY A 196 23.73 -3.33 26.46
CA GLY A 196 22.36 -3.86 26.45
C GLY A 196 22.09 -4.73 25.23
N ASP A 197 20.83 -4.72 24.77
CA ASP A 197 20.49 -5.15 23.42
C ASP A 197 20.77 -3.99 22.45
N MET A 198 21.64 -4.24 21.47
CA MET A 198 22.02 -3.24 20.47
C MET A 198 21.12 -3.26 19.23
N LEU A 199 20.34 -4.33 19.04
CA LEU A 199 19.45 -4.51 17.89
C LEU A 199 17.98 -4.27 18.25
N ARG A 200 17.69 -3.96 19.51
CA ARG A 200 16.36 -3.53 19.96
C ARG A 200 16.39 -2.13 20.56
N PHE A 201 15.44 -1.31 20.12
CA PHE A 201 15.22 0.05 20.63
C PHE A 201 13.79 0.19 21.12
N THR A 202 13.62 0.63 22.36
CA THR A 202 12.33 0.87 22.98
C THR A 202 12.33 2.25 23.59
N THR A 203 11.30 3.06 23.32
CA THR A 203 11.18 4.40 23.89
C THR A 203 10.84 4.36 25.39
N PRO A 204 11.08 5.45 26.14
CA PRO A 204 10.78 5.52 27.58
C PRO A 204 9.37 5.03 27.97
N SER A 205 8.34 5.40 27.22
CA SER A 205 6.95 4.96 27.46
C SER A 205 6.72 3.46 27.27
N GLY A 206 7.61 2.77 26.56
CA GLY A 206 7.44 1.38 26.13
C GLY A 206 6.56 1.20 24.89
N SER A 207 5.95 2.28 24.36
CA SER A 207 5.05 2.19 23.21
C SER A 207 5.74 1.95 21.89
N PHE A 208 6.87 2.58 21.63
CA PHE A 208 7.54 2.40 20.36
C PHE A 208 8.68 1.42 20.57
N ASP A 209 8.63 0.32 19.83
CA ASP A 209 9.55 -0.80 19.95
C ASP A 209 9.99 -1.20 18.54
N ILE A 210 11.29 -1.21 18.30
CA ILE A 210 11.88 -1.77 17.08
C ILE A 210 12.81 -2.88 17.49
N ASP A 211 12.50 -4.09 17.03
CA ASP A 211 13.38 -5.24 17.05
C ASP A 211 13.93 -5.46 15.63
N GLY A 212 15.24 -5.28 15.45
CA GLY A 212 15.92 -5.47 14.17
C GLY A 212 15.91 -6.92 13.67
N LEU A 213 15.64 -7.89 14.54
CA LEU A 213 15.61 -9.31 14.20
C LEU A 213 14.23 -9.79 13.76
N THR A 214 13.19 -8.95 13.84
CA THR A 214 11.84 -9.30 13.38
C THR A 214 11.82 -9.52 11.86
N SER A 215 11.43 -10.73 11.42
CA SER A 215 11.33 -11.09 9.99
C SER A 215 10.30 -10.27 9.22
N ALA A 216 9.23 -9.82 9.87
CA ALA A 216 8.24 -8.91 9.28
C ALA A 216 8.88 -7.63 8.72
N ARG A 217 10.01 -7.16 9.30
CA ARG A 217 10.76 -5.98 8.84
C ARG A 217 11.69 -6.24 7.66
N MET A 218 11.64 -7.45 7.10
CA MET A 218 12.43 -7.80 5.93
C MET A 218 13.96 -7.71 6.11
N GLY A 219 14.42 -7.87 7.36
CA GLY A 219 15.83 -7.70 7.74
C GLY A 219 16.32 -6.25 7.61
N LYS A 220 15.43 -5.25 7.66
CA LYS A 220 15.77 -3.84 7.67
C LYS A 220 15.89 -3.32 9.09
N PHE A 221 16.99 -2.61 9.35
CA PHE A 221 17.26 -1.89 10.58
C PHE A 221 17.87 -0.54 10.24
N SER A 222 17.38 0.53 10.86
CA SER A 222 17.68 1.91 10.45
C SER A 222 18.95 2.47 11.07
N VAL A 223 19.38 1.96 12.24
CA VAL A 223 20.64 2.36 12.87
C VAL A 223 21.78 1.58 12.24
N HIS A 224 22.78 2.31 11.75
CA HIS A 224 23.90 1.73 10.99
C HIS A 224 25.23 1.75 11.77
N SER A 225 25.38 2.65 12.74
CA SER A 225 26.55 2.73 13.61
C SER A 225 26.22 3.45 14.92
N ILE A 226 26.82 3.00 16.02
CA ILE A 226 26.71 3.62 17.35
C ILE A 226 28.09 4.10 17.79
N PHE A 227 28.18 5.25 18.44
CA PHE A 227 29.40 5.83 18.98
C PHE A 227 29.20 6.21 20.45
N GLY A 228 30.09 5.80 21.35
CA GLY A 228 30.01 6.17 22.76
C GLY A 228 31.24 5.74 23.57
N GLY A 229 31.18 5.84 24.90
CA GLY A 229 32.36 5.64 25.75
C GLY A 229 32.84 4.19 25.91
N LEU A 230 32.01 3.21 25.55
CA LEU A 230 32.36 1.78 25.68
C LEU A 230 33.37 1.36 24.62
N ALA A 231 34.05 0.23 24.85
CA ALA A 231 34.97 -0.34 23.87
C ALA A 231 34.28 -0.62 22.51
N THR A 232 35.05 -0.62 21.43
CA THR A 232 34.52 -0.98 20.12
C THR A 232 34.01 -2.42 20.12
N LYS A 233 32.81 -2.66 19.58
CA LYS A 233 32.16 -3.98 19.53
C LYS A 233 31.31 -4.11 18.27
N LYS A 234 31.29 -5.31 17.68
CA LYS A 234 30.39 -5.68 16.57
C LYS A 234 29.40 -6.73 17.04
N VAL A 235 28.13 -6.56 16.68
CA VAL A 235 27.10 -7.60 16.80
C VAL A 235 26.62 -7.99 15.41
N LYS A 236 26.40 -9.29 15.21
CA LYS A 236 25.81 -9.85 13.99
C LYS A 236 24.92 -11.01 14.39
N GLU A 237 23.63 -10.86 14.14
CA GLU A 237 22.61 -11.84 14.54
C GLU A 237 21.68 -12.19 13.38
N LYS A 238 21.18 -13.43 13.38
CA LYS A 238 20.30 -13.94 12.32
C LYS A 238 18.88 -13.41 12.54
N VAL A 239 18.20 -13.04 11.46
CA VAL A 239 16.78 -12.67 11.50
C VAL A 239 15.96 -13.86 12.01
N LYS A 240 14.97 -13.60 12.87
CA LYS A 240 14.08 -14.63 13.44
C LYS A 240 13.27 -15.31 12.34
N THR A 241 12.92 -16.58 12.54
CA THR A 241 12.07 -17.33 11.61
C THR A 241 10.74 -16.61 11.40
N TRP A 242 10.27 -16.57 10.15
CA TRP A 242 8.95 -16.04 9.82
C TRP A 242 7.85 -16.99 10.28
N MET A 243 6.85 -16.46 10.98
CA MET A 243 5.76 -17.24 11.56
C MET A 243 4.42 -16.57 11.27
N PRO A 244 3.87 -16.69 10.05
CA PRO A 244 2.58 -16.10 9.68
C PRO A 244 1.41 -16.83 10.35
N VAL A 245 0.17 -16.42 10.06
CA VAL A 245 -1.02 -17.21 10.39
C VAL A 245 -1.01 -18.50 9.57
N ASP A 246 -1.26 -19.64 10.21
CA ASP A 246 -1.43 -20.90 9.51
C ASP A 246 -2.84 -20.96 8.91
N ILE A 247 -2.93 -21.16 7.60
CA ILE A 247 -4.19 -21.21 6.85
C ILE A 247 -4.59 -22.62 6.42
N SER A 248 -3.87 -23.64 6.89
CA SER A 248 -4.12 -25.05 6.53
C SER A 248 -5.55 -25.51 6.84
N SER A 249 -6.16 -25.00 7.90
CA SER A 249 -7.56 -25.29 8.29
C SER A 249 -8.61 -24.72 7.31
N GLU A 250 -8.22 -23.83 6.41
CA GLU A 250 -9.08 -23.24 5.37
C GLU A 250 -8.92 -23.88 3.99
N GLN A 251 -7.87 -24.68 3.80
CA GLN A 251 -7.56 -25.28 2.50
C GLN A 251 -8.65 -26.26 2.05
N GLY A 252 -9.08 -26.11 0.80
CA GLY A 252 -10.08 -26.99 0.17
C GLY A 252 -11.54 -26.64 0.46
N LYS A 253 -11.83 -25.61 1.28
CA LYS A 253 -13.21 -25.12 1.44
C LYS A 253 -13.68 -24.45 0.14
N SER A 254 -14.91 -24.73 -0.29
CA SER A 254 -15.46 -24.24 -1.57
C SER A 254 -15.50 -22.73 -1.69
N ASP A 255 -15.68 -22.06 -0.55
CA ASP A 255 -15.91 -20.62 -0.47
C ASP A 255 -14.61 -19.86 -0.17
N VAL A 256 -13.47 -20.55 -0.10
CA VAL A 256 -12.17 -19.94 0.20
C VAL A 256 -11.20 -20.17 -0.95
N ILE A 257 -10.60 -19.09 -1.42
CA ILE A 257 -9.57 -19.11 -2.45
C ILE A 257 -8.26 -18.66 -1.83
N GLU A 258 -7.29 -19.56 -1.77
CA GLU A 258 -5.91 -19.24 -1.42
C GLU A 258 -5.20 -18.63 -2.63
N ILE A 259 -4.53 -17.50 -2.42
CA ILE A 259 -3.67 -16.89 -3.43
C ILE A 259 -2.22 -17.09 -2.98
N PRO A 260 -1.41 -17.87 -3.73
CA PRO A 260 -0.03 -18.08 -3.37
C PRO A 260 0.75 -16.77 -3.55
N PHE A 261 1.35 -16.28 -2.47
CA PHE A 261 2.10 -15.04 -2.50
C PHE A 261 3.32 -15.07 -1.57
N LYS A 262 4.41 -14.47 -2.02
CA LYS A 262 5.67 -14.34 -1.27
C LYS A 262 6.21 -12.93 -1.43
N ILE A 263 6.89 -12.42 -0.41
CA ILE A 263 7.72 -11.21 -0.50
C ILE A 263 9.10 -11.52 0.08
N GLY A 264 10.15 -11.45 -0.75
CA GLY A 264 11.52 -11.72 -0.30
C GLY A 264 11.72 -13.15 0.22
N GLY A 265 10.99 -14.11 -0.33
CA GLY A 265 10.97 -15.51 0.07
C GLY A 265 10.08 -15.82 1.28
N LEU A 266 9.54 -14.80 1.96
CA LEU A 266 8.59 -15.03 3.05
C LEU A 266 7.18 -15.23 2.48
N ALA A 267 6.58 -16.38 2.76
CA ALA A 267 5.21 -16.68 2.36
C ALA A 267 4.22 -15.78 3.13
N LEU A 268 3.40 -15.05 2.40
CA LEU A 268 2.31 -14.26 2.97
C LEU A 268 1.00 -15.00 2.69
N PRO A 269 0.32 -15.54 3.72
CA PRO A 269 -0.99 -16.13 3.54
C PRO A 269 -1.99 -15.08 3.04
N MET A 270 -2.62 -15.36 1.90
CA MET A 270 -3.66 -14.52 1.31
C MET A 270 -4.89 -15.35 1.02
N LEU A 271 -6.02 -15.00 1.65
CA LEU A 271 -7.29 -15.70 1.48
C LEU A 271 -8.35 -14.75 0.93
N THR A 272 -9.13 -15.21 -0.05
CA THR A 272 -10.38 -14.59 -0.48
C THR A 272 -11.54 -15.46 -0.05
N HIS A 273 -12.48 -14.91 0.70
CA HIS A 273 -13.68 -15.58 1.15
C HIS A 273 -14.89 -15.13 0.32
N ASN A 274 -15.52 -16.07 -0.38
CA ASN A 274 -16.68 -15.89 -1.27
C ASN A 274 -18.02 -16.17 -0.60
N GLY A 275 -18.03 -16.75 0.61
CA GLY A 275 -19.23 -16.94 1.42
C GLY A 275 -19.76 -15.63 2.03
N SER A 276 -20.79 -15.75 2.89
CA SER A 276 -21.37 -14.58 3.57
C SER A 276 -20.36 -13.90 4.50
N CYS A 277 -20.58 -12.62 4.82
CA CYS A 277 -19.76 -11.91 5.79
C CYS A 277 -19.69 -12.65 7.14
N GLU A 278 -20.80 -13.20 7.63
CA GLU A 278 -20.83 -13.91 8.90
C GLU A 278 -19.90 -15.14 8.89
N SER A 279 -19.98 -15.96 7.84
CA SER A 279 -19.09 -17.12 7.67
C SER A 279 -17.62 -16.71 7.52
N ALA A 280 -17.35 -15.62 6.80
CA ALA A 280 -15.99 -15.13 6.60
C ALA A 280 -15.36 -14.61 7.90
N LEU A 281 -16.13 -13.87 8.72
CA LEU A 281 -15.66 -13.38 10.01
C LEU A 281 -15.45 -14.51 11.02
N GLU A 282 -16.31 -15.54 11.00
CA GLU A 282 -16.10 -16.75 11.80
C GLU A 282 -14.81 -17.47 11.41
N SER A 283 -14.55 -17.64 10.12
CA SER A 283 -13.29 -18.21 9.60
C SER A 283 -12.07 -17.43 10.11
N LEU A 284 -12.05 -16.11 9.96
CA LEU A 284 -10.96 -15.27 10.47
C LEU A 284 -10.79 -15.37 12.00
N SER A 285 -11.90 -15.36 12.74
CA SER A 285 -11.89 -15.51 14.21
C SER A 285 -11.22 -16.82 14.63
N ASN A 286 -11.53 -17.93 13.94
CA ASN A 286 -10.95 -19.24 14.20
C ASN A 286 -9.46 -19.29 13.89
N LEU A 287 -9.03 -18.76 12.74
CA LEU A 287 -7.62 -18.64 12.38
C LEU A 287 -6.82 -17.85 13.44
N LEU A 288 -7.37 -16.75 13.95
CA LEU A 288 -6.69 -15.96 14.98
C LEU A 288 -6.69 -16.66 16.35
N LYS A 289 -7.74 -17.41 16.71
CA LYS A 289 -7.74 -18.24 17.93
C LYS A 289 -6.69 -19.36 17.86
N GLU A 290 -6.53 -19.98 16.70
CA GLU A 290 -5.48 -20.99 16.46
C GLU A 290 -4.08 -20.38 16.58
N LYS A 291 -3.88 -19.17 16.01
CA LYS A 291 -2.60 -18.44 16.10
C LYS A 291 -2.28 -17.95 17.52
N TYR A 292 -3.30 -17.51 18.26
CA TYR A 292 -3.18 -16.91 19.60
C TYR A 292 -4.02 -17.68 20.63
N PRO A 293 -3.65 -18.93 20.98
CA PRO A 293 -4.46 -19.79 21.84
C PRO A 293 -4.57 -19.30 23.30
N LYS A 294 -3.68 -18.39 23.72
CA LYS A 294 -3.71 -17.73 25.04
C LYS A 294 -4.53 -16.44 25.05
N GLY A 295 -5.19 -16.10 23.95
CA GLY A 295 -5.87 -14.82 23.75
C GLY A 295 -4.96 -13.75 23.15
N TYR A 296 -5.59 -12.68 22.67
CA TYR A 296 -4.94 -11.51 22.07
C TYR A 296 -5.85 -10.28 22.26
N THR A 297 -5.27 -9.09 22.15
CA THR A 297 -6.01 -7.83 22.21
C THR A 297 -6.21 -7.30 20.78
N PRO A 298 -7.39 -7.47 20.16
CA PRO A 298 -7.63 -6.98 18.81
C PRO A 298 -7.81 -5.47 18.82
N ILE A 299 -7.10 -4.79 17.93
CA ILE A 299 -7.27 -3.37 17.63
C ILE A 299 -7.76 -3.28 16.19
N VAL A 300 -9.06 -3.11 16.02
CA VAL A 300 -9.70 -3.02 14.70
C VAL A 300 -9.65 -1.56 14.25
N SER A 301 -8.74 -1.26 13.33
CA SER A 301 -8.65 0.06 12.71
C SER A 301 -9.57 0.14 11.50
N VAL A 302 -10.43 1.16 11.48
CA VAL A 302 -11.44 1.32 10.43
C VAL A 302 -11.67 2.80 10.08
N GLY A 303 -11.81 3.10 8.79
CA GLY A 303 -12.14 4.45 8.34
C GLY A 303 -13.63 4.75 8.51
N GLU A 304 -13.97 6.02 8.75
CA GLU A 304 -15.35 6.49 9.02
C GLU A 304 -16.43 5.95 8.06
N THR A 305 -16.11 5.75 6.78
CA THR A 305 -17.05 5.19 5.80
C THR A 305 -17.32 3.70 6.05
N CYS A 306 -16.28 2.93 6.34
CA CYS A 306 -16.40 1.49 6.65
C CYS A 306 -17.00 1.28 8.04
N ASP A 307 -16.71 2.16 9.01
CA ASP A 307 -17.34 2.15 10.33
C ASP A 307 -18.84 2.46 10.25
N ALA A 308 -19.24 3.43 9.41
CA ALA A 308 -20.65 3.71 9.14
C ALA A 308 -21.40 2.52 8.49
N LEU A 309 -20.70 1.73 7.66
CA LEU A 309 -21.24 0.46 7.15
C LEU A 309 -21.28 -0.65 8.21
N GLY A 310 -20.50 -0.48 9.27
CA GLY A 310 -20.47 -1.36 10.44
C GLY A 310 -19.32 -2.35 10.50
N TYR A 311 -18.41 -2.31 9.52
CA TYR A 311 -17.39 -3.34 9.36
C TYR A 311 -16.46 -3.47 10.55
N GLY A 312 -16.09 -2.34 11.18
CA GLY A 312 -15.22 -2.36 12.35
C GLY A 312 -15.89 -3.02 13.56
N GLN A 313 -17.12 -2.62 13.88
CA GLN A 313 -17.86 -3.20 14.99
C GLN A 313 -18.23 -4.67 14.73
N ASP A 314 -18.69 -5.01 13.53
CA ASP A 314 -19.06 -6.38 13.18
C ASP A 314 -17.84 -7.32 13.24
N MET A 315 -16.66 -6.83 12.83
CA MET A 315 -15.39 -7.55 13.03
C MET A 315 -15.09 -7.74 14.52
N LEU A 316 -15.13 -6.67 15.32
CA LEU A 316 -14.81 -6.74 16.74
C LEU A 316 -15.73 -7.71 17.49
N ASP A 317 -17.04 -7.66 17.20
CA ASP A 317 -18.05 -8.57 17.73
C ASP A 317 -17.71 -10.04 17.39
N ALA A 318 -17.32 -10.31 16.13
CA ALA A 318 -16.99 -11.67 15.67
C ALA A 318 -15.69 -12.23 16.25
N LEU A 319 -14.71 -11.37 16.57
CA LEU A 319 -13.48 -11.78 17.26
C LEU A 319 -13.76 -12.15 18.72
N GLY A 320 -14.80 -11.57 19.34
CA GLY A 320 -15.31 -11.94 20.66
C GLY A 320 -14.29 -11.79 21.78
N GLN A 321 -13.38 -10.82 21.69
CA GLN A 321 -12.35 -10.56 22.71
C GLN A 321 -12.78 -9.41 23.63
N GLU A 322 -12.79 -9.65 24.94
CA GLU A 322 -13.27 -8.68 25.94
C GLU A 322 -12.47 -7.36 25.95
N ASP A 323 -11.18 -7.41 25.64
CA ASP A 323 -10.27 -6.26 25.64
C ASP A 323 -10.12 -5.57 24.28
N GLY A 324 -10.95 -5.94 23.30
CA GLY A 324 -10.90 -5.39 21.96
C GLY A 324 -11.10 -3.88 21.88
N MET A 325 -10.42 -3.24 20.94
CA MET A 325 -10.52 -1.80 20.67
C MET A 325 -10.96 -1.56 19.22
N LEU A 326 -11.97 -0.72 19.06
CA LEU A 326 -12.30 -0.10 17.79
C LEU A 326 -11.52 1.22 17.65
N PHE A 327 -10.67 1.34 16.63
CA PHE A 327 -9.90 2.55 16.33
C PHE A 327 -10.40 3.18 15.03
N ASN A 328 -11.09 4.32 15.16
CA ASN A 328 -11.68 5.01 14.01
C ASN A 328 -10.82 6.18 13.55
N HIS A 329 -10.81 6.42 12.25
CA HIS A 329 -10.07 7.52 11.65
C HIS A 329 -10.81 8.10 10.44
N LYS A 330 -10.43 9.32 10.02
CA LYS A 330 -10.98 9.94 8.79
C LYS A 330 -10.49 9.23 7.54
N SER A 331 -11.31 9.19 6.49
CA SER A 331 -11.03 8.43 5.26
C SER A 331 -10.55 9.31 4.11
N GLY A 332 -9.63 8.79 3.28
CA GLY A 332 -9.17 9.44 2.04
C GLY A 332 -7.68 9.79 2.05
N GLU A 333 -7.11 10.06 0.88
CA GLU A 333 -5.65 10.24 0.69
C GLU A 333 -5.10 11.47 1.44
N THR A 334 -5.88 12.56 1.58
CA THR A 334 -5.47 13.73 2.38
C THR A 334 -5.37 13.45 3.88
N TYR A 335 -6.02 12.39 4.36
CA TYR A 335 -5.97 11.91 5.74
C TYR A 335 -4.92 10.81 5.95
N LYS A 336 -4.12 10.51 4.93
CA LYS A 336 -2.96 9.62 5.01
C LYS A 336 -1.77 10.30 5.71
N ARG A 337 -2.00 10.79 6.94
CA ARG A 337 -1.07 11.60 7.74
C ARG A 337 -1.05 11.09 9.17
N TYR A 338 0.08 11.25 9.85
CA TYR A 338 0.38 10.57 11.12
C TYR A 338 -0.56 10.98 12.27
N ASP A 339 -1.04 12.22 12.28
CA ASP A 339 -1.97 12.77 13.27
C ASP A 339 -3.38 12.16 13.19
N ASN A 340 -3.78 11.59 12.05
CA ASN A 340 -5.05 10.86 11.91
C ASN A 340 -4.96 9.43 12.48
N TYR A 341 -3.76 8.94 12.82
CA TYR A 341 -3.51 7.53 13.20
C TYR A 341 -2.80 7.35 14.56
N GLY A 342 -2.58 8.43 15.31
CA GLY A 342 -2.02 8.38 16.68
C GLY A 342 -3.00 8.96 17.70
N THR A 343 -3.32 8.18 18.74
CA THR A 343 -4.09 8.66 19.90
C THR A 343 -3.55 8.05 21.19
N GLU A 344 -3.74 8.76 22.31
CA GLU A 344 -3.32 8.28 23.63
C GLU A 344 -3.97 6.93 23.97
N ARG A 345 -5.29 6.80 23.77
CA ARG A 345 -6.04 5.55 23.98
C ARG A 345 -5.48 4.37 23.17
N LEU A 346 -5.06 4.61 21.92
CA LEU A 346 -4.47 3.57 21.08
C LEU A 346 -3.17 3.07 21.71
N PHE A 347 -2.24 3.98 22.02
CA PHE A 347 -0.93 3.61 22.56
C PHE A 347 -1.03 3.00 23.97
N GLU A 348 -1.93 3.50 24.82
CA GLU A 348 -2.23 2.87 26.12
C GLU A 348 -2.73 1.43 25.98
N THR A 349 -3.60 1.17 25.00
CA THR A 349 -4.12 -0.18 24.74
C THR A 349 -3.00 -1.11 24.28
N ILE A 350 -2.14 -0.66 23.36
CA ILE A 350 -1.00 -1.45 22.89
C ILE A 350 0.01 -1.71 24.03
N ASN A 351 0.26 -0.73 24.90
CA ASN A 351 1.14 -0.91 26.06
C ASN A 351 0.60 -1.93 27.05
N ARG A 352 -0.68 -1.80 27.41
CA ARG A 352 -1.35 -2.72 28.32
C ARG A 352 -1.31 -4.15 27.78
N ALA A 353 -1.61 -4.34 26.50
CA ALA A 353 -1.56 -5.64 25.83
C ALA A 353 -0.14 -6.24 25.87
N ARG A 354 0.90 -5.43 25.60
CA ARG A 354 2.31 -5.88 25.65
C ARG A 354 2.79 -6.27 27.05
N GLN A 355 2.25 -5.63 28.10
CA GLN A 355 2.57 -5.98 29.48
C GLN A 355 1.78 -7.22 29.97
N GLY A 356 0.70 -7.59 29.29
CA GLY A 356 -0.12 -8.75 29.59
C GLY A 356 0.30 -10.02 28.85
N THR A 357 -0.56 -11.04 28.91
CA THR A 357 -0.38 -12.32 28.20
C THR A 357 -1.05 -12.34 26.82
N ALA A 358 -1.92 -11.37 26.55
CA ALA A 358 -2.66 -11.22 25.30
C ALA A 358 -2.00 -10.13 24.45
N PRO A 359 -1.16 -10.48 23.46
CA PRO A 359 -0.43 -9.49 22.68
C PRO A 359 -1.39 -8.63 21.83
N PRO A 360 -1.00 -7.37 21.50
CA PRO A 360 -1.78 -6.55 20.59
C PRO A 360 -1.71 -7.11 19.17
N VAL A 361 -2.88 -7.26 18.54
CA VAL A 361 -3.03 -7.64 17.13
C VAL A 361 -3.81 -6.53 16.45
N ILE A 362 -3.18 -5.86 15.48
CA ILE A 362 -3.77 -4.74 14.76
C ILE A 362 -4.39 -5.26 13.46
N LEU A 363 -5.68 -5.00 13.26
CA LEU A 363 -6.43 -5.38 12.06
C LEU A 363 -6.77 -4.12 11.26
N ALA A 364 -6.31 -4.06 10.01
CA ALA A 364 -6.67 -2.99 9.08
C ALA A 364 -7.93 -3.35 8.28
N VAL A 365 -9.10 -2.96 8.80
CA VAL A 365 -10.39 -3.12 8.10
C VAL A 365 -10.64 -1.88 7.23
N GLY A 366 -10.32 -1.94 5.95
CA GLY A 366 -10.47 -0.76 5.08
C GLY A 366 -9.80 -0.86 3.71
N GLY A 367 -9.64 0.29 3.06
CA GLY A 367 -8.84 0.44 1.84
C GLY A 367 -7.35 0.63 2.11
N GLY A 368 -6.54 0.75 1.04
CA GLY A 368 -5.08 0.81 1.15
C GLY A 368 -4.51 2.03 1.88
N VAL A 369 -5.29 3.09 2.08
CA VAL A 369 -4.91 4.21 2.97
C VAL A 369 -4.80 3.70 4.41
N ASN A 370 -5.81 2.96 4.88
CA ASN A 370 -5.84 2.40 6.23
C ASN A 370 -4.71 1.38 6.42
N GLY A 371 -4.62 0.37 5.56
CA GLY A 371 -3.58 -0.67 5.64
C GLY A 371 -2.16 -0.11 5.68
N ASN A 372 -1.87 0.93 4.89
CA ASN A 372 -0.58 1.61 4.92
C ASN A 372 -0.30 2.33 6.25
N CYS A 373 -1.28 3.08 6.76
CA CYS A 373 -1.12 3.95 7.91
C CYS A 373 -1.09 3.16 9.23
N ILE A 374 -2.09 2.31 9.46
CA ILE A 374 -2.15 1.50 10.68
C ILE A 374 -1.11 0.36 10.64
N GLY A 375 -0.74 -0.11 9.45
CA GLY A 375 0.40 -1.02 9.29
C GLY A 375 1.73 -0.36 9.68
N LEU A 376 1.87 0.96 9.50
CA LEU A 376 3.03 1.69 10.01
C LEU A 376 2.97 1.85 11.53
N ILE A 377 1.78 2.07 12.11
CA ILE A 377 1.61 2.00 13.56
C ILE A 377 2.07 0.63 14.09
N ALA A 378 1.59 -0.48 13.49
CA ALA A 378 2.04 -1.82 13.85
C ALA A 378 3.56 -1.99 13.72
N ALA A 379 4.16 -1.41 12.67
CA ALA A 379 5.60 -1.43 12.45
C ALA A 379 6.38 -0.61 13.48
N ILE A 380 5.87 0.50 14.02
CA ILE A 380 6.59 1.27 15.06
C ILE A 380 6.32 0.76 16.48
N THR A 381 5.25 -0.01 16.68
CA THR A 381 4.90 -0.64 17.96
C THR A 381 5.27 -2.13 18.03
N ASN A 382 5.91 -2.68 16.99
CA ASN A 382 6.26 -4.10 16.88
C ASN A 382 5.07 -5.03 17.18
N SER A 383 3.89 -4.67 16.68
CA SER A 383 2.65 -5.42 16.89
C SER A 383 2.38 -6.34 15.70
N ASP A 384 1.71 -7.47 15.95
CA ASP A 384 1.23 -8.31 14.86
C ASP A 384 0.15 -7.58 14.07
N PHE A 385 0.15 -7.80 12.76
CA PHE A 385 -0.62 -7.02 11.81
C PHE A 385 -1.38 -7.90 10.83
N ILE A 386 -2.68 -7.65 10.66
CA ILE A 386 -3.57 -8.38 9.76
C ILE A 386 -4.23 -7.38 8.80
N GLU A 387 -4.20 -7.67 7.51
CA GLU A 387 -4.87 -6.86 6.49
C GLU A 387 -6.25 -7.45 6.19
N VAL A 388 -7.30 -6.64 6.32
CA VAL A 388 -8.68 -7.04 6.00
C VAL A 388 -9.26 -6.05 4.97
N PRO A 389 -8.90 -6.20 3.69
CA PRO A 389 -9.24 -5.24 2.66
C PRO A 389 -10.74 -5.16 2.37
N THR A 390 -11.24 -3.93 2.24
CA THR A 390 -12.63 -3.60 1.86
C THR A 390 -12.72 -2.98 0.46
N THR A 391 -11.61 -2.94 -0.27
CA THR A 391 -11.53 -2.51 -1.67
C THR A 391 -10.63 -3.50 -2.42
N PRO A 392 -10.90 -3.83 -3.70
CA PRO A 392 -10.05 -4.77 -4.42
C PRO A 392 -8.62 -4.24 -4.57
N MET A 393 -8.44 -2.93 -4.84
CA MET A 393 -7.13 -2.28 -4.91
C MET A 393 -6.30 -2.44 -3.63
N HIS A 394 -6.95 -2.45 -2.46
CA HIS A 394 -6.21 -2.75 -1.23
C HIS A 394 -5.65 -4.17 -1.27
N TYR A 395 -6.49 -5.15 -1.62
CA TYR A 395 -6.09 -6.55 -1.60
C TYR A 395 -5.07 -6.92 -2.67
N ASN A 396 -5.25 -6.43 -3.90
CA ASN A 396 -4.42 -6.86 -5.02
C ASN A 396 -3.16 -6.01 -5.24
N ASP A 397 -3.14 -4.76 -4.75
CA ASP A 397 -2.00 -3.86 -4.90
C ASP A 397 -1.34 -3.45 -3.57
N ALA A 398 -2.07 -2.86 -2.63
CA ALA A 398 -1.42 -2.34 -1.41
C ALA A 398 -0.98 -3.44 -0.41
N VAL A 399 -1.74 -4.54 -0.29
CA VAL A 399 -1.37 -5.71 0.54
C VAL A 399 -0.14 -6.42 -0.02
N THR A 400 0.01 -6.44 -1.33
CA THR A 400 1.12 -7.10 -2.05
C THR A 400 2.41 -6.28 -2.02
N SER A 401 2.51 -5.28 -1.13
CA SER A 401 3.74 -4.55 -0.82
C SER A 401 3.96 -4.53 0.69
N ALA A 402 5.23 -4.66 1.10
CA ALA A 402 5.61 -4.50 2.50
C ALA A 402 5.73 -3.03 2.92
N LYS A 403 5.60 -2.07 1.99
CA LYS A 403 5.68 -0.64 2.30
C LYS A 403 4.46 -0.21 3.12
N LYS A 404 4.68 0.32 4.33
CA LYS A 404 3.64 0.93 5.19
C LYS A 404 4.02 2.37 5.48
N ALA A 405 3.16 3.32 5.12
CA ALA A 405 3.54 4.73 4.97
C ALA A 405 2.43 5.74 5.27
N PHE A 406 2.82 6.86 5.88
CA PHE A 406 2.15 8.14 5.77
C PHE A 406 2.67 8.95 4.57
N SER A 407 1.81 9.82 4.06
CA SER A 407 2.17 10.91 3.16
C SER A 407 2.58 12.14 3.97
N LEU A 408 3.45 12.98 3.39
CA LEU A 408 3.76 14.29 3.94
C LEU A 408 2.66 15.26 3.47
N VAL A 409 1.77 15.62 4.39
CA VAL A 409 0.64 16.53 4.15
C VAL A 409 0.85 17.80 4.95
N VAL A 410 0.83 18.96 4.28
CA VAL A 410 0.97 20.29 4.90
C VAL A 410 -0.16 21.17 4.37
N ASP A 411 -0.92 21.79 5.25
CA ASP A 411 -2.08 22.64 4.90
C ASP A 411 -3.05 21.96 3.91
N ASP A 412 -3.41 20.70 4.20
CA ASP A 412 -4.26 19.81 3.39
C ASP A 412 -3.75 19.54 1.96
N ARG A 413 -2.49 19.89 1.67
CA ARG A 413 -1.79 19.57 0.42
C ARG A 413 -0.83 18.42 0.62
N ILE A 414 -0.91 17.43 -0.24
CA ILE A 414 0.02 16.31 -0.27
C ILE A 414 1.31 16.78 -0.94
N LEU A 415 2.36 17.02 -0.16
CA LEU A 415 3.68 17.41 -0.69
C LEU A 415 4.45 16.22 -1.22
N SER A 416 4.28 15.05 -0.61
CA SER A 416 4.88 13.80 -1.07
C SER A 416 4.07 12.60 -0.56
N LYS A 417 3.64 11.73 -1.47
CA LYS A 417 2.95 10.48 -1.11
C LYS A 417 3.93 9.48 -0.50
N ASN A 418 3.47 8.69 0.48
CA ASN A 418 4.16 7.50 1.01
C ASN A 418 5.63 7.70 1.42
N ILE A 419 5.97 8.84 2.01
CA ILE A 419 7.37 9.21 2.24
C ILE A 419 7.83 8.96 3.68
N LEU A 420 6.90 8.86 4.62
CA LEU A 420 7.14 8.57 6.04
C LEU A 420 6.68 7.15 6.35
N GLY A 421 7.56 6.16 6.39
CA GLY A 421 7.24 4.84 6.92
C GLY A 421 8.32 3.78 6.82
N ALA A 422 7.91 2.52 6.76
CA ALA A 422 8.77 1.37 6.95
C ALA A 422 8.35 0.15 6.10
N PHE A 423 9.26 -0.82 5.98
CA PHE A 423 8.90 -2.15 5.46
C PHE A 423 8.40 -3.03 6.59
N TYR A 424 7.16 -3.51 6.51
CA TYR A 424 6.53 -4.37 7.51
C TYR A 424 5.46 -5.28 6.87
N LEU A 425 5.63 -6.59 7.03
CA LEU A 425 4.72 -7.59 6.48
C LEU A 425 3.55 -7.89 7.43
N PRO A 426 2.32 -8.04 6.91
CA PRO A 426 1.22 -8.62 7.68
C PRO A 426 1.43 -10.12 7.90
N GLN A 427 0.82 -10.66 8.95
CA GLN A 427 0.78 -12.09 9.25
C GLN A 427 -0.25 -12.83 8.39
N LEU A 428 -1.25 -12.12 7.85
CA LEU A 428 -2.33 -12.61 7.01
C LEU A 428 -2.96 -11.45 6.23
N ALA A 429 -3.39 -11.71 5.00
CA ALA A 429 -4.34 -10.86 4.29
C ALA A 429 -5.64 -11.62 3.98
N PHE A 430 -6.76 -11.11 4.46
CA PHE A 430 -8.05 -11.80 4.45
C PHE A 430 -9.13 -10.94 3.79
N CYS A 431 -9.48 -11.24 2.53
CA CYS A 431 -10.45 -10.49 1.74
C CYS A 431 -11.85 -11.10 1.85
N VAL A 432 -12.84 -10.30 2.25
CA VAL A 432 -14.26 -10.69 2.26
C VAL A 432 -14.94 -10.12 1.01
N ASN A 433 -15.20 -10.96 0.00
CA ASN A 433 -15.74 -10.47 -1.27
C ASN A 433 -17.14 -9.84 -1.12
N GLU A 434 -17.94 -10.27 -0.15
CA GLU A 434 -19.25 -9.66 0.11
C GLU A 434 -19.15 -8.18 0.54
N TRP A 435 -18.07 -7.77 1.22
CA TRP A 435 -17.85 -6.36 1.55
C TRP A 435 -17.62 -5.49 0.31
N LEU A 436 -17.08 -6.09 -0.75
CA LEU A 436 -16.83 -5.40 -2.02
C LEU A 436 -18.13 -5.03 -2.74
N LEU A 437 -19.29 -5.57 -2.32
CA LEU A 437 -20.60 -5.20 -2.85
C LEU A 437 -21.04 -3.78 -2.43
N THR A 438 -20.38 -3.18 -1.43
CA THR A 438 -20.69 -1.82 -0.97
C THR A 438 -19.72 -0.77 -1.52
N ILE A 439 -18.79 -1.11 -2.42
CA ILE A 439 -17.85 -0.12 -2.98
C ILE A 439 -18.57 0.93 -3.83
N SER A 440 -17.88 2.04 -4.16
CA SER A 440 -18.35 2.96 -5.20
C SER A 440 -17.95 2.45 -6.58
N SER A 441 -18.66 2.88 -7.63
CA SER A 441 -18.25 2.56 -9.01
C SER A 441 -16.85 3.12 -9.32
N ALA A 442 -16.45 4.26 -8.74
CA ALA A 442 -15.08 4.76 -8.84
C ALA A 442 -14.04 3.75 -8.33
N ASN A 443 -14.28 3.06 -7.21
CA ASN A 443 -13.37 2.02 -6.69
C ASN A 443 -13.32 0.79 -7.61
N ALA A 444 -14.46 0.37 -8.16
CA ALA A 444 -14.51 -0.73 -9.12
C ALA A 444 -13.70 -0.39 -10.39
N HIS A 445 -13.88 0.82 -10.94
CA HIS A 445 -13.13 1.30 -12.10
C HIS A 445 -11.63 1.49 -11.81
N ALA A 446 -11.27 1.95 -10.63
CA ALA A 446 -9.87 2.07 -10.23
C ALA A 446 -9.18 0.69 -10.22
N THR A 447 -9.89 -0.36 -9.78
CA THR A 447 -9.39 -1.74 -9.83
C THR A 447 -9.14 -2.22 -11.26
N VAL A 448 -10.12 -2.06 -12.16
CA VAL A 448 -9.93 -2.47 -13.57
C VAL A 448 -8.92 -1.59 -14.31
N GLY A 449 -8.63 -0.38 -13.83
CA GLY A 449 -7.54 0.46 -14.34
C GLY A 449 -6.18 -0.21 -14.15
N GLU A 450 -5.88 -0.67 -12.94
CA GLU A 450 -4.66 -1.45 -12.65
C GLU A 450 -4.65 -2.81 -13.38
N ALA A 451 -5.82 -3.42 -13.55
CA ALA A 451 -5.95 -4.63 -14.37
C ALA A 451 -5.55 -4.37 -15.83
N THR A 452 -6.03 -3.28 -16.43
CA THR A 452 -5.71 -2.94 -17.84
C THR A 452 -4.23 -2.66 -18.03
N LYS A 453 -3.57 -2.02 -17.06
CA LYS A 453 -2.11 -1.89 -17.00
C LYS A 453 -1.46 -3.27 -17.01
N THR A 454 -1.87 -4.14 -16.09
CA THR A 454 -1.28 -5.48 -15.91
C THR A 454 -1.43 -6.35 -17.16
N MET A 455 -2.62 -6.36 -17.77
CA MET A 455 -2.89 -7.07 -19.01
C MET A 455 -2.06 -6.54 -20.19
N ASN A 456 -1.92 -5.22 -20.32
CA ASN A 456 -1.08 -4.62 -21.37
C ASN A 456 0.40 -4.88 -21.17
N MET A 457 0.84 -4.97 -19.92
CA MET A 457 2.24 -5.12 -19.54
C MET A 457 2.73 -6.56 -19.62
N LEU A 458 1.93 -7.52 -19.13
CA LEU A 458 2.35 -8.93 -18.98
C LEU A 458 1.60 -9.91 -19.89
N GLY A 459 0.36 -9.58 -20.29
CA GLY A 459 -0.47 -10.44 -21.13
C GLY A 459 -0.54 -11.90 -20.66
N MET A 460 -0.04 -12.82 -21.49
CA MET A 460 -0.10 -14.27 -21.25
C MET A 460 1.27 -14.85 -20.85
N ALA A 461 1.75 -14.48 -19.67
CA ALA A 461 3.07 -14.85 -19.17
C ALA A 461 3.25 -16.36 -18.92
N ASN A 462 2.16 -17.13 -18.82
CA ASN A 462 2.20 -18.59 -18.68
C ASN A 462 2.46 -19.35 -20.00
N THR A 463 2.55 -18.66 -21.13
CA THR A 463 2.92 -19.26 -22.43
C THR A 463 4.43 -19.19 -22.64
N ASN A 464 5.01 -20.04 -23.50
CA ASN A 464 6.46 -19.96 -23.81
C ASN A 464 6.86 -18.58 -24.37
N VAL A 465 6.01 -17.99 -25.21
CA VAL A 465 6.24 -16.66 -25.80
C VAL A 465 6.21 -15.59 -24.72
N GLY A 466 5.16 -15.52 -23.91
CA GLY A 466 5.07 -14.53 -22.82
C GLY A 466 6.16 -14.74 -21.75
N ALA A 467 6.46 -15.98 -21.40
CA ALA A 467 7.54 -16.31 -20.48
C ALA A 467 8.90 -15.87 -21.03
N SER A 468 9.14 -15.92 -22.34
CA SER A 468 10.40 -15.47 -22.94
C SER A 468 10.68 -13.99 -22.73
N ASP A 469 9.65 -13.16 -22.57
CA ASP A 469 9.81 -11.73 -22.27
C ASP A 469 10.29 -11.50 -20.81
N PHE A 470 10.09 -12.49 -19.92
CA PHE A 470 10.36 -12.40 -18.48
C PHE A 470 11.19 -13.57 -17.90
N HIS A 471 11.79 -14.41 -18.76
CA HIS A 471 12.40 -15.69 -18.38
C HIS A 471 13.55 -15.59 -17.37
N ASN A 472 14.23 -14.44 -17.33
CA ASN A 472 15.37 -14.18 -16.48
C ASN A 472 14.99 -13.62 -15.09
N ILE A 473 13.70 -13.65 -14.73
CA ILE A 473 13.18 -13.20 -13.44
C ILE A 473 12.93 -14.43 -12.56
N LEU A 474 13.67 -14.52 -11.45
CA LEU A 474 13.45 -15.57 -10.46
C LEU A 474 12.08 -15.37 -9.78
N GLY A 475 11.22 -16.37 -9.90
CA GLY A 475 9.82 -16.34 -9.49
C GLY A 475 8.82 -16.12 -10.62
N ALA A 476 9.26 -15.67 -11.81
CA ALA A 476 8.33 -15.44 -12.92
C ALA A 476 7.60 -16.72 -13.34
N VAL A 477 8.30 -17.86 -13.42
CA VAL A 477 7.67 -19.14 -13.80
C VAL A 477 6.68 -19.64 -12.72
N GLU A 478 7.02 -19.49 -11.43
CA GLU A 478 6.17 -19.95 -10.31
C GLU A 478 4.81 -19.25 -10.29
N PHE A 479 4.78 -17.96 -10.61
CA PHE A 479 3.58 -17.12 -10.53
C PHE A 479 3.06 -16.66 -11.90
N ALA A 480 3.64 -17.14 -13.00
CA ALA A 480 3.18 -16.83 -14.34
C ALA A 480 1.72 -17.23 -14.52
N SER A 481 0.94 -16.33 -15.12
CA SER A 481 -0.46 -16.58 -15.42
C SER A 481 -0.85 -16.00 -16.78
N ASP A 482 -2.08 -16.30 -17.19
CA ASP A 482 -2.77 -15.56 -18.23
C ASP A 482 -3.55 -14.42 -17.56
N PHE A 483 -2.91 -13.25 -17.48
CA PHE A 483 -3.51 -12.08 -16.83
C PHE A 483 -4.72 -11.55 -17.62
N THR A 484 -4.91 -11.99 -18.86
CA THR A 484 -6.04 -11.59 -19.72
C THR A 484 -7.31 -12.38 -19.46
N LYS A 485 -7.28 -13.41 -18.58
CA LYS A 485 -8.47 -14.09 -18.07
C LYS A 485 -9.50 -13.15 -17.44
N ILE A 486 -9.06 -11.98 -16.96
CA ILE A 486 -9.95 -10.92 -16.47
C ILE A 486 -11.00 -10.52 -17.53
N LEU A 487 -10.68 -10.64 -18.83
CA LEU A 487 -11.61 -10.40 -19.93
C LEU A 487 -12.76 -11.40 -19.98
N GLU A 488 -12.52 -12.67 -19.59
CA GLU A 488 -13.56 -13.70 -19.53
C GLU A 488 -14.64 -13.33 -18.50
N GLU A 489 -14.28 -12.53 -17.51
CA GLU A 489 -15.11 -12.12 -16.39
C GLU A 489 -15.75 -10.72 -16.55
N VAL A 490 -15.68 -10.12 -17.75
CA VAL A 490 -16.21 -8.75 -18.00
C VAL A 490 -17.71 -8.64 -17.69
N GLU A 491 -18.47 -9.72 -17.88
CA GLU A 491 -19.90 -9.75 -17.56
C GLU A 491 -20.13 -9.65 -16.04
N GLY A 492 -19.25 -10.22 -15.23
CA GLY A 492 -19.25 -10.05 -13.79
C GLY A 492 -18.98 -8.61 -13.36
N PHE A 493 -18.07 -7.91 -14.04
CA PHE A 493 -17.86 -6.48 -13.85
C PHE A 493 -19.10 -5.65 -14.21
N ASP A 494 -19.71 -5.89 -15.38
CA ASP A 494 -20.93 -5.20 -15.81
C ASP A 494 -22.08 -5.40 -14.81
N ASN A 495 -22.25 -6.63 -14.31
CA ASN A 495 -23.24 -6.98 -13.29
C ASN A 495 -22.94 -6.31 -11.94
N LEU A 496 -21.66 -6.20 -11.54
CA LEU A 496 -21.25 -5.51 -10.33
C LEU A 496 -21.57 -4.02 -10.42
N ILE A 497 -21.18 -3.34 -11.52
CA ILE A 497 -21.51 -1.93 -11.73
C ILE A 497 -23.02 -1.72 -11.73
N SER A 498 -23.76 -2.57 -12.46
CA SER A 498 -25.22 -2.51 -12.49
C SER A 498 -25.85 -2.66 -11.10
N PHE A 499 -25.30 -3.52 -10.25
CA PHE A 499 -25.78 -3.72 -8.88
C PHE A 499 -25.49 -2.50 -7.99
N ILE A 500 -24.25 -2.00 -7.98
CA ILE A 500 -23.83 -0.91 -7.07
C ILE A 500 -24.35 0.46 -7.50
N GLU A 501 -24.67 0.65 -8.79
CA GLU A 501 -25.29 1.87 -9.32
C GLU A 501 -26.82 1.81 -9.38
N ASP A 502 -27.43 0.67 -9.03
CA ASP A 502 -28.89 0.57 -8.97
C ASP A 502 -29.45 1.61 -7.97
N PRO A 503 -30.46 2.43 -8.36
CA PRO A 503 -30.99 3.47 -7.49
C PRO A 503 -31.52 2.96 -6.14
N ALA A 504 -32.09 1.75 -6.09
CA ALA A 504 -32.56 1.17 -4.84
C ALA A 504 -31.39 0.69 -3.97
N THR A 505 -30.35 0.08 -4.57
CA THR A 505 -29.11 -0.28 -3.88
C THR A 505 -28.42 0.96 -3.30
N LEU A 506 -28.25 2.03 -4.09
CA LEU A 506 -27.67 3.30 -3.63
C LEU A 506 -28.47 3.92 -2.48
N LYS A 507 -29.81 3.89 -2.56
CA LYS A 507 -30.69 4.38 -1.48
C LYS A 507 -30.52 3.58 -0.20
N ARG A 508 -30.48 2.24 -0.28
CA ARG A 508 -30.23 1.36 0.88
C ARG A 508 -28.88 1.66 1.51
N LYS A 509 -27.82 1.71 0.70
CA LYS A 509 -26.46 2.04 1.15
C LYS A 509 -26.40 3.40 1.84
N LYS A 510 -27.03 4.43 1.26
CA LYS A 510 -27.10 5.78 1.86
C LYS A 510 -27.79 5.77 3.22
N ASN A 511 -28.90 5.05 3.36
CA ASN A 511 -29.60 4.93 4.64
C ASN A 511 -28.74 4.25 5.72
N ILE A 512 -28.03 3.18 5.35
CA ILE A 512 -27.08 2.50 6.25
C ILE A 512 -25.99 3.46 6.70
N ILE A 513 -25.35 4.17 5.76
CA ILE A 513 -24.26 5.12 6.07
C ILE A 513 -24.76 6.24 6.97
N ASN A 514 -25.92 6.84 6.67
CA ASN A 514 -26.48 7.91 7.50
C ASN A 514 -26.74 7.45 8.94
N LEU A 515 -27.31 6.25 9.11
CA LEU A 515 -27.55 5.67 10.44
C LEU A 515 -26.23 5.34 11.14
N GLY A 516 -25.27 4.77 10.42
CA GLY A 516 -23.93 4.49 10.92
C GLY A 516 -23.17 5.73 11.38
N GLN A 517 -23.26 6.83 10.64
CA GLN A 517 -22.69 8.13 11.03
C GLN A 517 -23.34 8.67 12.31
N ARG A 518 -24.66 8.49 12.47
CA ARG A 518 -25.35 8.83 13.73
C ARG A 518 -24.85 7.97 14.90
N ILE A 519 -24.72 6.66 14.70
CA ILE A 519 -24.16 5.73 15.71
C ILE A 519 -22.74 6.16 16.09
N ALA A 520 -21.89 6.45 15.10
CA ALA A 520 -20.51 6.85 15.33
C ALA A 520 -20.44 8.13 16.17
N LYS A 521 -21.26 9.14 15.84
CA LYS A 521 -21.34 10.39 16.59
C LYS A 521 -21.74 10.16 18.06
N LEU A 522 -22.79 9.39 18.30
CA LEU A 522 -23.25 9.08 19.67
C LEU A 522 -22.18 8.31 20.47
N ARG A 523 -21.49 7.36 19.82
CA ARG A 523 -20.39 6.62 20.43
C ARG A 523 -19.23 7.54 20.80
N ASP A 524 -18.86 8.47 19.93
CA ASP A 524 -17.76 9.40 20.18
C ASP A 524 -18.12 10.41 21.29
N GLU A 525 -19.37 10.90 21.33
CA GLU A 525 -19.91 11.73 22.41
C GLU A 525 -19.86 10.99 23.77
N ALA A 526 -20.23 9.70 23.80
CA ALA A 526 -20.18 8.87 25.00
C ALA A 526 -18.73 8.65 25.49
N LEU A 527 -17.79 8.41 24.57
CA LEU A 527 -16.37 8.25 24.89
C LEU A 527 -15.75 9.53 25.44
N SER A 528 -16.13 10.70 24.93
CA SER A 528 -15.67 11.99 25.44
C SER A 528 -16.15 12.22 26.89
N LYS A 529 -17.44 11.98 27.16
CA LYS A 529 -18.00 12.11 28.52
C LYS A 529 -17.29 11.20 29.53
N ALA A 530 -16.95 9.98 29.13
CA ALA A 530 -16.25 9.02 29.98
C ALA A 530 -14.78 9.41 30.26
N ALA A 531 -14.16 10.25 29.42
CA ALA A 531 -12.81 10.76 29.63
C ALA A 531 -12.78 11.98 30.58
N ASP A 532 -13.84 12.79 30.59
CA ASP A 532 -13.94 14.02 31.40
C ASP A 532 -14.36 13.79 32.87
N GLY A 533 -14.84 12.59 33.22
CA GLY A 533 -15.22 12.23 34.59
C GLY A 533 -14.05 11.68 35.42
N GLU A 534 -13.66 12.38 36.50
CA GLU A 534 -12.63 11.92 37.46
C GLU A 534 -12.95 10.55 38.08
N SER A 535 -11.88 9.82 38.38
CA SER A 535 -11.84 8.47 38.93
C SER A 535 -12.87 8.16 40.02
N THR A 536 -13.70 7.14 39.78
CA THR A 536 -13.92 5.94 40.64
C THR A 536 -15.06 5.08 40.04
N GLY A 537 -14.85 3.78 39.85
CA GLY A 537 -15.91 2.80 39.53
C GLY A 537 -16.41 2.66 38.08
N PHE A 538 -16.30 3.68 37.22
CA PHE A 538 -17.01 3.72 35.92
C PHE A 538 -16.45 2.80 34.80
N LYS A 539 -15.21 2.32 34.91
CA LYS A 539 -14.52 1.54 33.84
C LYS A 539 -15.06 0.11 33.62
N SER A 540 -15.89 -0.42 34.54
CA SER A 540 -16.39 -1.81 34.49
C SER A 540 -17.68 -1.96 33.67
N SER A 541 -18.61 -1.01 33.77
CA SER A 541 -19.93 -1.13 33.14
C SER A 541 -19.90 -0.86 31.62
N PHE A 542 -19.11 0.13 31.19
CA PHE A 542 -18.97 0.47 29.76
C PHE A 542 -18.21 -0.60 28.94
N ARG A 543 -17.40 -1.43 29.61
CA ARG A 543 -16.71 -2.57 28.96
C ARG A 543 -17.69 -3.69 28.56
N LYS A 544 -18.81 -3.85 29.28
CA LYS A 544 -19.87 -4.81 28.90
C LYS A 544 -20.61 -4.37 27.63
N VAL A 545 -20.76 -3.07 27.37
CA VAL A 545 -21.49 -2.52 26.22
C VAL A 545 -20.91 -2.96 24.87
N PHE A 546 -19.60 -3.19 24.79
CA PHE A 546 -18.92 -3.59 23.56
C PHE A 546 -18.49 -5.07 23.53
N ALA A 547 -18.75 -5.83 24.59
CA ALA A 547 -18.38 -7.24 24.70
C ALA A 547 -19.59 -8.19 24.80
N SER A 548 -20.81 -7.71 25.06
CA SER A 548 -22.00 -8.57 25.16
C SER A 548 -22.99 -8.38 24.00
N LEU A 549 -22.86 -9.21 22.96
CA LEU A 549 -24.02 -9.73 22.26
C LEU A 549 -24.22 -11.19 22.72
N PRO A 550 -25.43 -11.61 23.09
CA PRO A 550 -25.70 -13.03 23.26
C PRO A 550 -25.50 -13.74 21.92
N SER A 551 -24.76 -14.85 21.91
CA SER A 551 -24.86 -15.84 20.85
C SER A 551 -26.33 -16.22 20.67
N MET A 552 -26.82 -16.36 19.44
CA MET A 552 -28.19 -16.81 19.16
C MET A 552 -28.47 -18.18 19.79
N ALA A 553 -28.96 -18.19 21.03
CA ALA A 553 -29.70 -19.29 21.66
C ALA A 553 -30.22 -18.84 23.04
N SER A 554 -31.41 -18.23 23.08
CA SER A 554 -32.49 -18.51 24.04
C SER A 554 -33.38 -17.29 24.26
N LEU A 555 -34.65 -17.40 23.87
CA LEU A 555 -35.75 -16.63 24.42
C LEU A 555 -36.12 -17.24 25.78
N ALA A 556 -36.07 -16.45 26.85
CA ALA A 556 -37.00 -16.57 27.99
C ALA A 556 -36.88 -15.35 28.93
N THR A 557 -38.06 -14.90 29.35
CA THR A 557 -38.43 -13.86 30.32
C THR A 557 -37.60 -13.79 31.61
N VAL A 558 -37.55 -12.60 32.25
CA VAL A 558 -37.99 -12.35 33.65
C VAL A 558 -37.79 -10.85 34.01
N ASP A 559 -38.85 -10.26 34.60
CA ASP A 559 -38.87 -8.96 35.29
C ASP A 559 -38.03 -8.98 36.58
N THR A 560 -37.46 -7.84 36.98
CA THR A 560 -37.64 -7.24 38.33
C THR A 560 -36.87 -5.92 38.50
N ASP A 561 -37.58 -4.93 39.06
CA ASP A 561 -37.14 -3.62 39.55
C ASP A 561 -36.04 -3.67 40.62
N SER A 562 -35.11 -2.71 40.60
CA SER A 562 -34.82 -1.82 41.73
C SER A 562 -33.80 -0.73 41.34
N GLY A 563 -34.19 0.54 41.49
CA GLY A 563 -33.43 1.71 41.02
C GLY A 563 -32.33 2.21 41.96
N SER A 564 -31.40 2.98 41.39
CA SER A 564 -31.12 4.39 41.78
C SER A 564 -29.91 4.94 41.01
N SER A 565 -30.10 6.15 40.44
CA SER A 565 -29.11 7.02 39.77
C SER A 565 -28.53 6.56 38.42
N SER A 566 -29.34 6.52 37.36
CA SER A 566 -28.86 6.29 35.98
C SER A 566 -29.77 6.80 34.84
N ASP A 567 -30.85 7.53 35.12
CA ASP A 567 -31.97 7.74 34.17
C ASP A 567 -31.61 8.45 32.84
N ASP A 568 -30.58 9.30 32.79
CA ASP A 568 -30.16 9.97 31.53
C ASP A 568 -29.16 9.14 30.70
N ASP A 569 -28.34 8.30 31.34
CA ASP A 569 -27.34 7.47 30.67
C ASP A 569 -27.93 6.13 30.17
N GLU A 570 -28.87 5.53 30.91
CA GLU A 570 -29.60 4.32 30.47
C GLU A 570 -30.41 4.58 29.20
N ASN A 571 -31.09 5.74 29.13
CA ASN A 571 -31.92 6.11 27.97
C ASN A 571 -31.07 6.33 26.70
N THR A 572 -29.85 6.86 26.85
CA THR A 572 -28.90 7.07 25.73
C THR A 572 -28.25 5.76 25.28
N GLN A 573 -28.05 4.82 26.21
CA GLN A 573 -27.44 3.51 25.95
C GLN A 573 -28.40 2.55 25.23
N ASP A 574 -29.67 2.50 25.66
CA ASP A 574 -30.72 1.72 24.99
C ASP A 574 -30.97 2.23 23.56
N ASP A 575 -30.87 3.55 23.36
CA ASP A 575 -30.93 4.18 22.05
C ASP A 575 -29.75 3.76 21.13
N LEU A 576 -28.51 3.70 21.62
CA LEU A 576 -27.35 3.32 20.80
C LEU A 576 -27.43 1.85 20.35
N GLN A 577 -27.76 0.94 21.26
CA GLN A 577 -27.92 -0.49 20.93
C GLN A 577 -29.06 -0.71 19.94
N SER A 578 -30.18 -0.02 20.12
CA SER A 578 -31.32 -0.05 19.20
C SER A 578 -30.92 0.40 17.79
N LEU A 579 -30.19 1.52 17.66
CA LEU A 579 -29.70 2.02 16.36
C LEU A 579 -28.70 1.04 15.72
N MET A 580 -27.81 0.42 16.50
CA MET A 580 -26.87 -0.59 16.00
C MET A 580 -27.61 -1.83 15.45
N LEU A 581 -28.65 -2.30 16.14
CA LEU A 581 -29.48 -3.40 15.66
C LEU A 581 -30.25 -3.03 14.39
N GLU A 582 -30.83 -1.83 14.34
CA GLU A 582 -31.48 -1.29 13.14
C GLU A 582 -30.51 -1.26 11.95
N ARG A 583 -29.28 -0.77 12.14
CA ARG A 583 -28.24 -0.74 11.11
C ARG A 583 -27.89 -2.15 10.62
N LYS A 584 -27.74 -3.13 11.53
CA LYS A 584 -27.51 -4.54 11.17
C LYS A 584 -28.65 -5.10 10.32
N GLU A 585 -29.90 -4.81 10.67
CA GLU A 585 -31.07 -5.23 9.88
C GLU A 585 -31.14 -4.53 8.50
N LEU A 586 -30.77 -3.26 8.39
CA LEU A 586 -30.63 -2.58 7.10
C LEU A 586 -29.54 -3.23 6.24
N MET A 587 -28.39 -3.57 6.82
CA MET A 587 -27.30 -4.27 6.13
C MET A 587 -27.72 -5.67 5.67
N LYS A 588 -28.46 -6.42 6.50
CA LYS A 588 -29.04 -7.71 6.13
C LYS A 588 -29.98 -7.60 4.93
N LYS A 589 -30.85 -6.57 4.91
CA LYS A 589 -31.73 -6.28 3.75
C LYS A 589 -30.94 -5.87 2.51
N PHE A 590 -29.82 -5.17 2.66
CA PHE A 590 -28.90 -4.86 1.56
C PHE A 590 -28.29 -6.15 0.99
N ARG A 591 -27.68 -7.00 1.82
CA ARG A 591 -27.10 -8.28 1.40
C ARG A 591 -28.14 -9.20 0.74
N ALA A 592 -29.36 -9.27 1.29
CA ALA A 592 -30.46 -10.03 0.70
C ALA A 592 -30.77 -9.59 -0.74
N SER A 593 -30.61 -8.31 -1.08
CA SER A 593 -30.84 -7.84 -2.46
C SER A 593 -29.84 -8.43 -3.46
N PHE A 594 -28.59 -8.67 -3.05
CA PHE A 594 -27.60 -9.38 -3.84
C PHE A 594 -27.92 -10.87 -3.95
N TYR A 595 -28.26 -11.53 -2.84
CA TYR A 595 -28.58 -12.96 -2.85
C TYR A 595 -29.87 -13.31 -3.61
N ASN A 596 -30.80 -12.37 -3.73
CA ASN A 596 -32.03 -12.51 -4.51
C ASN A 596 -31.82 -12.32 -6.03
N MET A 597 -30.62 -11.94 -6.47
CA MET A 597 -30.30 -11.87 -7.91
C MET A 597 -30.27 -13.28 -8.53
N PRO A 598 -30.50 -13.40 -9.85
CA PRO A 598 -30.30 -14.67 -10.56
C PRO A 598 -28.90 -15.24 -10.28
N ALA A 599 -28.83 -16.55 -10.04
CA ALA A 599 -27.59 -17.23 -9.65
C ALA A 599 -26.43 -16.97 -10.63
N GLU A 600 -26.72 -16.94 -11.93
CA GLU A 600 -25.75 -16.61 -12.99
C GLU A 600 -25.09 -15.25 -12.76
N LYS A 601 -25.88 -14.20 -12.50
CA LYS A 601 -25.35 -12.84 -12.26
C LYS A 601 -24.54 -12.78 -10.98
N LYS A 602 -25.09 -13.34 -9.89
CA LYS A 602 -24.42 -13.39 -8.58
C LYS A 602 -23.06 -14.09 -8.69
N ASN A 603 -23.03 -15.26 -9.32
CA ASN A 603 -21.81 -16.04 -9.49
C ASN A 603 -20.82 -15.33 -10.40
N SER A 604 -21.27 -14.64 -11.46
CA SER A 604 -20.38 -13.85 -12.32
C SER A 604 -19.69 -12.70 -11.57
N ILE A 605 -20.39 -12.03 -10.63
CA ILE A 605 -19.79 -10.97 -9.81
C ILE A 605 -18.69 -11.55 -8.92
N LEU A 606 -18.96 -12.66 -8.23
CA LEU A 606 -17.97 -13.31 -7.38
C LEU A 606 -16.78 -13.85 -8.19
N SER A 607 -17.04 -14.46 -9.35
CA SER A 607 -15.99 -14.96 -10.25
C SER A 607 -15.09 -13.83 -10.75
N PHE A 608 -15.68 -12.70 -11.13
CA PHE A 608 -14.93 -11.49 -11.48
C PHE A 608 -14.04 -11.01 -10.34
N LEU A 609 -14.59 -10.84 -9.13
CA LEU A 609 -13.82 -10.39 -7.96
C LEU A 609 -12.70 -11.35 -7.59
N THR A 610 -12.96 -12.66 -7.61
CA THR A 610 -11.94 -13.68 -7.36
C THR A 610 -10.84 -13.65 -8.43
N THR A 611 -11.21 -13.64 -9.71
CA THR A 611 -10.25 -13.68 -10.81
C THR A 611 -9.39 -12.42 -10.84
N ILE A 612 -9.99 -11.23 -10.78
CA ILE A 612 -9.23 -9.98 -10.82
C ILE A 612 -8.25 -9.86 -9.64
N ASN A 613 -8.67 -10.29 -8.44
CA ASN A 613 -7.80 -10.31 -7.27
C ASN A 613 -6.63 -11.27 -7.47
N ARG A 614 -6.92 -12.52 -7.87
CA ARG A 614 -5.89 -13.54 -8.09
C ARG A 614 -4.87 -13.12 -9.14
N GLU A 615 -5.35 -12.69 -10.31
CA GLU A 615 -4.46 -12.43 -11.45
C GLU A 615 -3.55 -11.21 -11.21
N ILE A 616 -4.06 -10.14 -10.58
CA ILE A 616 -3.22 -8.97 -10.25
C ILE A 616 -2.21 -9.31 -9.14
N VAL A 617 -2.59 -10.10 -8.13
CA VAL A 617 -1.66 -10.55 -7.07
C VAL A 617 -0.56 -11.43 -7.66
N CYS A 618 -0.92 -12.41 -8.51
CA CYS A 618 0.06 -13.28 -9.18
C CYS A 618 1.02 -12.48 -10.06
N ALA A 619 0.53 -11.44 -10.75
CA ALA A 619 1.40 -10.55 -11.52
C ALA A 619 2.51 -9.96 -10.64
N LYS A 620 2.14 -9.37 -9.49
CA LYS A 620 3.12 -8.82 -8.54
C LYS A 620 4.04 -9.89 -7.96
N ALA A 621 3.52 -11.08 -7.68
CA ALA A 621 4.29 -12.19 -7.13
C ALA A 621 5.47 -12.60 -8.02
N MET A 622 5.31 -12.56 -9.36
CA MET A 622 6.38 -12.88 -10.33
C MET A 622 7.69 -12.12 -10.05
N PHE A 623 7.61 -10.90 -9.51
CA PHE A 623 8.77 -10.04 -9.28
C PHE A 623 9.13 -9.92 -7.80
N LEU A 624 8.14 -9.82 -6.92
CA LEU A 624 8.34 -9.52 -5.50
C LEU A 624 8.70 -10.75 -4.67
N ALA A 625 8.35 -11.95 -5.15
CA ALA A 625 8.59 -13.20 -4.42
C ALA A 625 10.06 -13.40 -4.09
N TYR A 626 10.97 -13.10 -5.02
CA TYR A 626 12.40 -13.36 -4.84
C TYR A 626 13.30 -12.24 -5.35
N SER A 627 13.10 -11.84 -6.60
CA SER A 627 14.07 -11.00 -7.33
C SER A 627 14.10 -9.55 -6.88
N ASP A 628 12.95 -8.95 -6.58
CA ASP A 628 12.84 -7.51 -6.34
C ASP A 628 11.82 -7.11 -5.26
N PRO A 629 11.94 -7.63 -4.02
CA PRO A 629 10.95 -7.44 -2.96
C PRO A 629 10.87 -5.99 -2.42
N PHE A 630 11.73 -5.09 -2.91
CA PHE A 630 11.75 -3.68 -2.54
C PHE A 630 11.39 -2.76 -3.71
N GLU A 631 11.01 -3.31 -4.86
CA GLU A 631 10.55 -2.58 -6.05
C GLU A 631 11.59 -1.56 -6.58
N LYS A 632 12.82 -2.00 -6.86
CA LYS A 632 13.93 -1.11 -7.29
C LYS A 632 14.53 -1.43 -8.66
N TYR A 633 14.12 -2.54 -9.28
CA TYR A 633 14.68 -3.07 -10.52
C TYR A 633 13.55 -3.45 -11.48
N ARG A 634 13.35 -4.74 -11.77
CA ARG A 634 12.34 -5.19 -12.74
C ARG A 634 10.91 -4.99 -12.25
N ALA A 635 10.68 -4.94 -10.94
CA ALA A 635 9.37 -4.59 -10.41
C ALA A 635 9.01 -3.11 -10.66
N LEU A 636 9.95 -2.24 -11.09
CA LEU A 636 9.60 -0.93 -11.64
C LEU A 636 8.68 -1.06 -12.85
N LEU A 637 8.60 -2.22 -13.49
CA LEU A 637 7.64 -2.47 -14.56
C LEU A 637 6.19 -2.22 -14.13
N PHE A 638 5.83 -2.43 -12.85
CA PHE A 638 4.49 -2.12 -12.33
C PHE A 638 4.13 -0.64 -12.40
N GLU A 639 5.11 0.22 -12.64
CA GLU A 639 4.92 1.65 -12.85
C GLU A 639 4.54 2.00 -14.31
N TYR A 640 4.25 1.00 -15.15
CA TYR A 640 3.71 1.22 -16.50
C TYR A 640 2.50 2.16 -16.42
N ALA A 641 2.48 3.18 -17.28
CA ALA A 641 1.48 4.26 -17.31
C ALA A 641 1.41 5.17 -16.04
N HIS A 642 2.16 4.88 -14.97
CA HIS A 642 2.10 5.68 -13.74
C HIS A 642 2.73 7.06 -13.89
N THR A 643 3.65 7.26 -14.84
CA THR A 643 4.33 8.54 -15.05
C THR A 643 3.31 9.66 -15.35
N LEU A 644 2.48 9.45 -16.39
CA LEU A 644 1.37 10.37 -16.70
C LEU A 644 0.19 10.19 -15.73
N GLY A 645 -0.06 8.96 -15.23
CA GLY A 645 -1.12 8.67 -14.26
C GLY A 645 -1.00 9.48 -12.97
N HIS A 646 0.20 9.54 -12.38
CA HIS A 646 0.50 10.37 -11.21
C HIS A 646 0.38 11.86 -11.53
N GLY A 647 0.78 12.28 -12.73
CA GLY A 647 0.65 13.67 -13.17
C GLY A 647 -0.81 14.12 -13.23
N VAL A 648 -1.71 13.33 -13.85
CA VAL A 648 -3.14 13.66 -13.88
C VAL A 648 -3.81 13.51 -12.51
N GLU A 649 -3.38 12.55 -11.68
CA GLU A 649 -3.87 12.41 -10.30
C GLU A 649 -3.54 13.65 -9.46
N ALA A 650 -2.30 14.15 -9.54
CA ALA A 650 -1.88 15.36 -8.85
C ALA A 650 -2.65 16.59 -9.34
N PHE A 651 -2.78 16.75 -10.66
CA PHE A 651 -3.59 17.82 -11.26
C PHE A 651 -5.04 17.78 -10.76
N ALA A 652 -5.68 16.60 -10.75
CA ALA A 652 -7.07 16.46 -10.35
C ALA A 652 -7.26 16.83 -8.87
N ASN A 653 -6.35 16.42 -7.98
CA ASN A 653 -6.37 16.80 -6.57
C ASN A 653 -6.26 18.32 -6.37
N ASP A 654 -5.36 18.99 -7.12
CA ASP A 654 -5.24 20.44 -7.10
C ASP A 654 -6.50 21.14 -7.62
N LEU A 655 -7.13 20.57 -8.65
CA LEU A 655 -8.40 21.06 -9.19
C LEU A 655 -9.53 20.94 -8.16
N TYR A 656 -9.62 19.82 -7.43
CA TYR A 656 -10.60 19.66 -6.35
C TYR A 656 -10.39 20.67 -5.22
N LEU A 657 -9.15 20.97 -4.87
CA LEU A 657 -8.84 22.01 -3.89
C LEU A 657 -9.24 23.39 -4.40
N LYS A 658 -9.03 23.69 -5.70
CA LYS A 658 -9.49 24.93 -6.35
C LYS A 658 -11.02 25.01 -6.31
N ALA A 659 -11.72 23.94 -6.68
CA ALA A 659 -13.19 23.85 -6.66
C ALA A 659 -13.75 24.21 -5.28
N ARG A 660 -13.24 23.57 -4.22
CA ARG A 660 -13.67 23.82 -2.84
C ARG A 660 -13.43 25.28 -2.41
N LYS A 661 -12.28 25.85 -2.78
CA LYS A 661 -11.97 27.27 -2.48
C LYS A 661 -12.89 28.24 -3.21
N CYS A 662 -13.33 27.89 -4.42
CA CYS A 662 -14.26 28.67 -5.22
C CYS A 662 -15.74 28.39 -4.87
N GLY A 663 -16.03 27.45 -3.97
CA GLY A 663 -17.40 27.03 -3.66
C GLY A 663 -18.09 26.25 -4.78
N VAL A 664 -17.32 25.71 -5.72
CA VAL A 664 -17.82 24.87 -6.82
C VAL A 664 -17.97 23.43 -6.32
N GLU A 665 -19.15 22.86 -6.53
CA GLU A 665 -19.43 21.46 -6.21
C GLU A 665 -18.64 20.54 -7.15
N ILE A 666 -17.99 19.51 -6.62
CA ILE A 666 -17.24 18.55 -7.44
C ILE A 666 -18.21 17.41 -7.83
N PRO A 667 -18.56 17.24 -9.11
CA PRO A 667 -19.41 16.14 -9.54
C PRO A 667 -18.79 14.78 -9.19
N ALA A 668 -19.60 13.82 -8.77
CA ALA A 668 -19.11 12.50 -8.36
C ALA A 668 -18.41 11.74 -9.50
N ASP A 669 -18.82 11.99 -10.75
CA ASP A 669 -18.25 11.45 -11.97
C ASP A 669 -17.03 12.23 -12.48
N ALA A 670 -16.72 13.41 -11.93
CA ALA A 670 -15.46 14.13 -12.13
C ALA A 670 -14.33 13.60 -11.23
N LEU A 671 -14.67 12.94 -10.11
CA LEU A 671 -13.69 12.32 -9.22
C LEU A 671 -12.92 11.20 -9.93
N ARG A 672 -11.60 11.30 -9.93
CA ARG A 672 -10.66 10.32 -10.45
C ARG A 672 -9.81 9.78 -9.31
N LEU A 673 -10.01 8.50 -8.99
CA LEU A 673 -9.14 7.75 -8.09
C LEU A 673 -7.85 7.33 -8.82
N HIS A 674 -6.82 6.97 -8.06
CA HIS A 674 -5.50 6.56 -8.57
C HIS A 674 -5.58 5.59 -9.77
N GLY A 675 -6.24 4.44 -9.62
CA GLY A 675 -6.35 3.47 -10.71
C GLY A 675 -7.14 3.96 -11.93
N GLN A 676 -8.06 4.93 -11.77
CA GLN A 676 -8.74 5.55 -12.93
C GLN A 676 -7.78 6.46 -13.69
N CYS A 677 -6.93 7.22 -12.99
CA CYS A 677 -5.86 8.01 -13.58
C CYS A 677 -4.86 7.11 -14.35
N VAL A 678 -4.46 5.98 -13.75
CA VAL A 678 -3.60 4.98 -14.40
C VAL A 678 -4.29 4.39 -15.64
N GLY A 679 -5.56 3.99 -15.55
CA GLY A 679 -6.31 3.46 -16.69
C GLY A 679 -6.46 4.45 -17.85
N MET A 680 -6.62 5.75 -17.59
CA MET A 680 -6.55 6.79 -18.62
C MET A 680 -5.15 6.89 -19.22
N ALA A 681 -4.12 6.89 -18.38
CA ALA A 681 -2.73 6.98 -18.81
C ALA A 681 -2.26 5.77 -19.62
N VAL A 682 -2.84 4.58 -19.43
CA VAL A 682 -2.59 3.41 -20.30
C VAL A 682 -2.89 3.77 -21.75
N LEU A 683 -4.05 4.39 -22.04
CA LEU A 683 -4.41 4.82 -23.40
C LEU A 683 -3.35 5.75 -24.00
N TRP A 684 -2.84 6.68 -23.19
CA TRP A 684 -1.83 7.67 -23.58
C TRP A 684 -0.47 7.04 -23.82
N ALA A 685 -0.05 6.08 -22.99
CA ALA A 685 1.17 5.28 -23.22
C ALA A 685 1.10 4.49 -24.54
N GLY A 686 -0.07 3.92 -24.86
CA GLY A 686 -0.28 3.28 -26.16
C GLY A 686 -0.18 4.26 -27.34
N GLU A 687 -0.66 5.50 -27.18
CA GLU A 687 -0.53 6.54 -28.22
C GLU A 687 0.94 6.97 -28.40
N MET A 688 1.69 7.14 -27.31
CA MET A 688 3.12 7.43 -27.38
C MET A 688 3.89 6.29 -28.06
N SER A 689 3.56 5.03 -27.74
CA SER A 689 4.14 3.85 -28.40
C SER A 689 3.86 3.81 -29.90
N LYS A 690 2.67 4.26 -30.31
CA LYS A 690 2.28 4.40 -31.72
C LYS A 690 3.03 5.52 -32.41
N ASN A 691 3.20 6.68 -31.77
CA ASN A 691 3.96 7.81 -32.31
C ASN A 691 5.43 7.43 -32.57
N LEU A 692 5.98 6.56 -31.74
CA LEU A 692 7.31 5.94 -31.94
C LEU A 692 7.37 4.86 -33.03
N GLY A 693 6.23 4.49 -33.63
CA GLY A 693 6.13 3.39 -34.59
C GLY A 693 6.36 2.00 -33.97
N LYS A 694 6.32 1.88 -32.64
CA LYS A 694 6.57 0.62 -31.91
C LYS A 694 5.29 -0.18 -31.68
N LEU A 695 4.13 0.48 -31.67
CA LEU A 695 2.83 -0.16 -31.49
C LEU A 695 1.85 0.31 -32.58
N THR A 696 1.63 -0.53 -33.59
CA THR A 696 0.80 -0.20 -34.76
C THR A 696 -0.18 -1.33 -35.10
N GLY A 697 -1.14 -1.05 -35.99
CA GLY A 697 -2.05 -2.07 -36.51
C GLY A 697 -2.88 -2.73 -35.41
N GLU A 698 -3.01 -4.06 -35.49
CA GLU A 698 -3.82 -4.84 -34.57
C GLU A 698 -3.33 -4.77 -33.11
N GLY A 699 -2.03 -4.78 -32.86
CA GLY A 699 -1.49 -4.67 -31.51
C GLY A 699 -1.87 -3.38 -30.80
N TYR A 700 -1.89 -2.25 -31.54
CA TYR A 700 -2.41 -0.98 -31.02
C TYR A 700 -3.91 -1.07 -30.71
N THR A 701 -4.69 -1.67 -31.61
CA THR A 701 -6.14 -1.87 -31.39
C THR A 701 -6.39 -2.72 -30.14
N LEU A 702 -5.68 -3.85 -29.97
CA LEU A 702 -5.80 -4.69 -28.79
C LEU A 702 -5.41 -3.94 -27.51
N HIS A 703 -4.31 -3.20 -27.55
CA HIS A 703 -3.87 -2.39 -26.41
C HIS A 703 -4.91 -1.36 -25.96
N GLN A 704 -5.43 -0.56 -26.89
CA GLN A 704 -6.45 0.45 -26.62
C GLN A 704 -7.80 -0.17 -26.23
N SER A 705 -8.07 -1.40 -26.67
CA SER A 705 -9.34 -2.06 -26.41
C SER A 705 -9.58 -2.40 -24.94
N PHE A 706 -8.54 -2.66 -24.12
CA PHE A 706 -8.75 -3.00 -22.71
C PHE A 706 -9.42 -1.86 -21.94
N PRO A 707 -8.87 -0.63 -21.86
CA PRO A 707 -9.55 0.42 -21.11
C PRO A 707 -10.88 0.82 -21.77
N TYR A 708 -10.97 0.81 -23.11
CA TYR A 708 -12.21 1.14 -23.82
C TYR A 708 -13.35 0.13 -23.66
N LEU A 709 -13.04 -1.15 -23.43
CA LEU A 709 -14.03 -2.16 -23.07
C LEU A 709 -14.68 -1.81 -21.73
N PHE A 710 -13.87 -1.58 -20.69
CA PHE A 710 -14.37 -1.22 -19.37
C PHE A 710 -15.01 0.17 -19.33
N ASN A 711 -14.56 1.10 -20.17
CA ASN A 711 -15.14 2.44 -20.27
C ASN A 711 -16.59 2.44 -20.79
N ARG A 712 -17.14 1.29 -21.23
CA ARG A 712 -18.58 1.10 -21.48
C ARG A 712 -19.43 1.37 -20.23
N ASN A 713 -18.88 1.18 -19.04
CA ASN A 713 -19.52 1.48 -17.75
C ASN A 713 -19.05 2.80 -17.12
N ASN A 714 -18.38 3.67 -17.88
CA ASN A 714 -17.67 4.85 -17.34
C ASN A 714 -16.33 4.51 -16.70
N GLY A 715 -15.69 5.46 -16.03
CA GLY A 715 -14.43 5.24 -15.33
C GLY A 715 -13.18 5.88 -15.92
N PHE A 716 -12.97 5.83 -17.24
CA PHE A 716 -11.70 6.24 -17.89
C PHE A 716 -11.85 7.39 -18.88
N SER A 717 -12.89 8.21 -18.72
CA SER A 717 -13.12 9.38 -19.59
C SER A 717 -12.60 10.65 -18.91
N PHE A 718 -11.98 11.54 -19.67
CA PHE A 718 -11.52 12.84 -19.20
C PHE A 718 -12.65 13.88 -19.17
N ALA A 719 -13.67 13.75 -20.03
CA ALA A 719 -14.80 14.70 -20.14
C ALA A 719 -15.38 15.23 -18.80
N PRO A 720 -15.74 14.40 -17.80
CA PRO A 720 -16.25 14.96 -16.53
C PRO A 720 -15.24 15.82 -15.76
N LEU A 721 -13.95 15.49 -15.83
CA LEU A 721 -12.89 16.31 -15.22
C LEU A 721 -12.66 17.58 -16.04
N ARG A 722 -12.84 17.51 -17.37
CA ARG A 722 -12.79 18.66 -18.28
C ARG A 722 -13.95 19.63 -18.01
N GLU A 723 -15.16 19.16 -17.81
CA GLU A 723 -16.31 20.02 -17.47
C GLU A 723 -16.03 20.82 -16.17
N LEU A 724 -15.40 20.19 -15.18
CA LEU A 724 -14.95 20.90 -13.97
C LEU A 724 -13.80 21.89 -14.25
N CYS A 725 -12.91 21.59 -15.20
CA CYS A 725 -11.89 22.54 -15.65
C CYS A 725 -12.54 23.79 -16.28
N ASP A 726 -13.54 23.60 -17.15
CA ASP A 726 -14.27 24.69 -17.80
C ASP A 726 -14.97 25.58 -16.76
N GLU A 727 -15.61 24.99 -15.74
CA GLU A 727 -16.26 25.73 -14.65
C GLU A 727 -15.26 26.54 -13.80
N LEU A 728 -14.01 26.08 -13.71
CA LEU A 728 -12.93 26.72 -12.95
C LEU A 728 -11.99 27.57 -13.81
N GLY A 729 -12.29 27.74 -15.11
CA GLY A 729 -11.46 28.49 -16.06
C GLY A 729 -10.04 27.94 -16.18
N VAL A 730 -9.88 26.62 -16.22
CA VAL A 730 -8.59 25.94 -16.45
C VAL A 730 -8.51 25.54 -17.90
N GLU A 731 -7.53 26.07 -18.62
CA GLU A 731 -7.31 25.83 -20.05
C GLU A 731 -6.39 24.62 -20.31
N SER A 732 -6.36 24.15 -21.56
CA SER A 732 -5.57 22.97 -21.97
C SER A 732 -4.08 23.12 -21.67
N ASP A 733 -3.49 24.29 -21.96
CA ASP A 733 -2.07 24.56 -21.72
C ASP A 733 -1.73 24.50 -20.22
N GLU A 734 -2.63 24.98 -19.36
CA GLU A 734 -2.46 24.89 -17.90
C GLU A 734 -2.50 23.44 -17.42
N PHE A 735 -3.42 22.64 -17.95
CA PHE A 735 -3.50 21.20 -17.67
C PHE A 735 -2.22 20.49 -18.07
N VAL A 736 -1.78 20.67 -19.33
CA VAL A 736 -0.57 20.03 -19.87
C VAL A 736 0.66 20.37 -19.03
N GLU A 737 0.90 21.65 -18.75
CA GLU A 737 2.08 22.08 -18.01
C GLU A 737 2.06 21.59 -16.56
N LYS A 738 0.91 21.60 -15.89
CA LYS A 738 0.79 21.05 -14.52
C LYS A 738 1.08 19.56 -14.45
N VAL A 739 0.61 18.78 -15.42
CA VAL A 739 0.92 17.34 -15.50
C VAL A 739 2.41 17.14 -15.76
N LEU A 740 3.01 17.87 -16.72
CA LEU A 740 4.42 17.73 -17.06
C LEU A 740 5.36 18.16 -15.92
N GLN A 741 4.97 19.12 -15.07
CA GLN A 741 5.73 19.47 -13.86
C GLN A 741 5.89 18.29 -12.91
N VAL A 742 4.89 17.41 -12.82
CA VAL A 742 4.95 16.20 -12.01
C VAL A 742 5.82 15.15 -12.71
N VAL A 743 5.65 14.96 -14.01
CA VAL A 743 6.47 14.04 -14.84
C VAL A 743 7.96 14.37 -14.72
N ARG A 744 8.33 15.65 -14.77
CA ARG A 744 9.73 16.11 -14.62
C ARG A 744 10.34 15.79 -13.25
N ARG A 745 9.51 15.60 -12.22
CA ARG A 745 9.89 15.25 -10.85
C ARG A 745 9.79 13.75 -10.58
N ASP A 746 9.30 12.96 -11.53
CA ASP A 746 9.21 11.52 -11.41
C ASP A 746 10.61 10.93 -11.15
N ASN A 747 10.71 10.12 -10.10
CA ASN A 747 11.97 9.60 -9.61
C ASN A 747 12.60 8.56 -10.57
N LYS A 748 11.84 8.04 -11.55
CA LYS A 748 12.34 7.12 -12.59
C LYS A 748 13.48 7.73 -13.40
N ARG A 749 13.48 9.06 -13.56
CA ARG A 749 14.53 9.80 -14.27
C ARG A 749 15.93 9.59 -13.68
N GLY A 750 16.01 9.31 -12.37
CA GLY A 750 17.27 9.02 -11.68
C GLY A 750 17.90 7.66 -12.00
N TYR A 751 17.25 6.82 -12.82
CA TYR A 751 17.75 5.51 -13.24
C TYR A 751 18.29 5.48 -14.68
N CYS A 752 18.15 6.59 -15.43
CA CYS A 752 18.55 6.70 -16.83
C CYS A 752 19.54 7.85 -17.01
N ASN A 753 20.44 7.76 -18.00
CA ASN A 753 21.33 8.86 -18.38
C ASN A 753 20.61 9.90 -19.26
N CYS A 754 19.40 10.31 -18.86
CA CYS A 754 18.61 11.31 -19.57
C CYS A 754 19.09 12.71 -19.21
N SER A 755 19.98 13.25 -20.02
CA SER A 755 20.55 14.60 -19.85
C SER A 755 19.79 15.70 -20.59
N ASP A 756 18.91 15.33 -21.53
CA ASP A 756 18.10 16.27 -22.29
C ASP A 756 16.94 16.79 -21.41
N PRO A 757 16.89 18.10 -21.11
CA PRO A 757 15.80 18.68 -20.33
C PRO A 757 14.44 18.63 -21.04
N LYS A 758 14.38 18.41 -22.36
CA LYS A 758 13.15 18.29 -23.16
C LYS A 758 12.59 16.87 -23.22
N ARG A 759 13.27 15.91 -22.59
CA ARG A 759 12.84 14.51 -22.55
C ARG A 759 12.53 14.08 -21.12
N SER A 760 11.54 13.20 -21.03
CA SER A 760 11.20 12.48 -19.82
C SER A 760 11.44 10.98 -20.03
N ILE A 761 11.18 10.19 -18.99
CA ILE A 761 11.31 8.73 -19.01
C ILE A 761 9.93 8.12 -18.81
N ASP A 762 9.58 7.15 -19.63
CA ASP A 762 8.35 6.37 -19.46
C ASP A 762 8.59 4.88 -19.72
N GLN A 763 7.53 4.08 -19.60
CA GLN A 763 7.52 2.66 -19.96
C GLN A 763 6.45 2.44 -21.01
N LEU A 764 6.77 1.70 -22.07
CA LEU A 764 5.92 1.56 -23.25
C LEU A 764 5.80 0.09 -23.67
N VAL A 765 4.79 -0.19 -24.50
CA VAL A 765 4.53 -1.52 -25.06
C VAL A 765 4.91 -1.51 -26.55
N THR A 766 5.42 -2.63 -27.06
CA THR A 766 5.79 -2.80 -28.47
C THR A 766 5.10 -4.02 -29.08
N CYS A 767 4.76 -3.94 -30.36
CA CYS A 767 4.10 -4.99 -31.14
C CYS A 767 2.68 -5.38 -30.67
N ARG A 768 2.50 -5.84 -29.42
CA ARG A 768 1.23 -6.33 -28.85
C ARG A 768 1.21 -6.21 -27.32
N PRO A 769 0.03 -6.32 -26.67
CA PRO A 769 -0.05 -6.49 -25.22
C PRO A 769 0.81 -7.66 -24.70
N GLY A 770 1.47 -7.42 -23.57
CA GLY A 770 2.39 -8.35 -22.91
C GLY A 770 3.82 -8.37 -23.46
N LYS A 771 4.19 -7.41 -24.31
CA LYS A 771 5.56 -7.26 -24.83
C LYS A 771 6.05 -5.83 -24.60
N MET A 772 6.88 -5.66 -23.57
CA MET A 772 7.36 -4.34 -23.16
C MET A 772 8.48 -3.85 -24.09
N LEU A 773 8.45 -2.55 -24.43
CA LEU A 773 9.50 -1.92 -25.19
C LEU A 773 10.75 -1.80 -24.33
N ARG A 774 11.87 -2.34 -24.84
CA ARG A 774 13.17 -2.23 -24.20
C ARG A 774 13.85 -0.92 -24.56
N SER A 775 14.64 -0.40 -23.63
CA SER A 775 15.48 0.77 -23.85
C SER A 775 16.68 0.45 -24.70
N ASP A 776 17.16 1.44 -25.45
CA ASP A 776 18.46 1.37 -26.12
C ASP A 776 19.63 1.64 -25.13
N ASP A 777 19.36 2.22 -23.94
CA ASP A 777 20.35 2.36 -22.87
C ASP A 777 20.42 1.07 -22.03
N PRO A 778 21.56 0.35 -21.98
CA PRO A 778 21.69 -0.89 -21.22
C PRO A 778 21.39 -0.76 -19.72
N ASN A 779 21.58 0.42 -19.13
CA ASN A 779 21.25 0.67 -17.72
C ASN A 779 19.74 0.76 -17.51
N ALA A 780 19.01 1.20 -18.52
CA ALA A 780 17.57 1.40 -18.51
C ALA A 780 16.80 0.20 -19.10
N GLU A 781 17.45 -0.62 -19.93
CA GLU A 781 16.88 -1.75 -20.67
C GLU A 781 16.17 -2.73 -19.73
N VAL A 782 16.86 -3.18 -18.67
CA VAL A 782 16.31 -4.14 -17.70
C VAL A 782 15.17 -3.57 -16.84
N ARG A 783 14.93 -2.26 -16.89
CA ARG A 783 13.83 -1.57 -16.20
C ARG A 783 12.72 -1.13 -17.16
N TYR A 784 12.87 -1.40 -18.45
CA TYR A 784 11.96 -1.02 -19.53
C TYR A 784 11.72 0.49 -19.62
N LEU A 785 12.72 1.28 -19.24
CA LEU A 785 12.63 2.74 -19.20
C LEU A 785 13.08 3.34 -20.53
N VAL A 786 12.18 4.02 -21.23
CA VAL A 786 12.43 4.63 -22.55
C VAL A 786 12.34 6.14 -22.46
N GLU A 787 13.22 6.82 -23.20
CA GLU A 787 13.18 8.28 -23.32
C GLU A 787 12.06 8.72 -24.25
N ILE A 788 11.27 9.70 -23.81
CA ILE A 788 10.13 10.25 -24.55
C ILE A 788 10.27 11.77 -24.61
N ASP A 789 9.96 12.34 -25.77
CA ASP A 789 9.90 13.79 -25.95
C ASP A 789 8.70 14.40 -25.19
N GLU A 790 8.93 15.44 -24.39
CA GLU A 790 7.86 16.13 -23.66
C GLU A 790 6.87 16.80 -24.61
N GLU A 791 7.27 17.19 -25.82
CA GLU A 791 6.35 17.73 -26.84
C GLU A 791 5.28 16.69 -27.21
N TRP A 792 5.68 15.42 -27.35
CA TRP A 792 4.73 14.34 -27.66
C TRP A 792 3.79 14.06 -26.50
N GLN A 793 4.31 14.08 -25.26
CA GLN A 793 3.49 13.96 -24.07
C GLN A 793 2.48 15.11 -23.98
N GLY A 794 2.91 16.34 -24.25
CA GLY A 794 2.06 17.51 -24.32
C GLY A 794 0.94 17.37 -25.35
N ASN A 795 1.25 16.91 -26.56
CA ASN A 795 0.27 16.69 -27.62
C ASN A 795 -0.77 15.60 -27.25
N VAL A 796 -0.33 14.52 -26.60
CA VAL A 796 -1.23 13.45 -26.13
C VAL A 796 -2.15 13.96 -25.01
N LEU A 797 -1.61 14.75 -24.08
CA LEU A 797 -2.38 15.37 -23.00
C LEU A 797 -3.39 16.40 -23.51
N ALA A 798 -3.00 17.26 -24.46
CA ALA A 798 -3.91 18.21 -25.10
C ALA A 798 -5.07 17.49 -25.80
N LYS A 799 -4.77 16.42 -26.55
CA LYS A 799 -5.79 15.55 -27.16
C LYS A 799 -6.69 14.88 -26.12
N ALA A 800 -6.17 14.52 -24.95
CA ALA A 800 -6.99 14.00 -23.85
C ALA A 800 -7.92 15.08 -23.27
N PHE A 801 -7.42 16.30 -23.11
CA PHE A 801 -8.18 17.45 -22.66
C PHE A 801 -9.36 17.79 -23.59
N GLU A 802 -9.20 17.57 -24.89
CA GLU A 802 -10.24 17.71 -25.92
C GLU A 802 -11.19 16.51 -26.02
N GLY A 803 -11.04 15.48 -25.17
CA GLY A 803 -11.87 14.28 -25.19
C GLY A 803 -11.53 13.28 -26.30
N GLY A 804 -10.35 13.42 -26.94
CA GLY A 804 -9.91 12.55 -28.04
C GLY A 804 -9.72 11.07 -27.67
N PHE A 805 -9.66 10.78 -26.37
CA PHE A 805 -9.61 9.42 -25.81
C PHE A 805 -10.90 9.00 -25.11
N ASP A 806 -11.95 9.82 -25.12
CA ASP A 806 -13.23 9.48 -24.50
C ASP A 806 -14.03 8.56 -25.42
N LYS A 807 -13.66 7.28 -25.43
CA LYS A 807 -14.19 6.27 -26.34
C LYS A 807 -14.57 4.98 -25.62
N VAL A 808 -15.36 4.17 -26.32
CA VAL A 808 -15.75 2.81 -25.92
C VAL A 808 -15.43 1.83 -27.04
N ALA A 809 -15.13 0.58 -26.68
CA ALA A 809 -14.89 -0.49 -27.63
C ALA A 809 -16.21 -1.22 -27.95
N ASP A 810 -16.52 -1.34 -29.25
CA ASP A 810 -17.67 -2.08 -29.75
C ASP A 810 -17.25 -3.03 -30.88
N LEU A 811 -17.92 -4.17 -31.00
CA LEU A 811 -17.69 -5.13 -32.07
C LEU A 811 -18.72 -4.89 -33.19
N GLN A 812 -18.25 -4.47 -34.36
CA GLN A 812 -19.10 -4.27 -35.54
C GLN A 812 -18.48 -4.96 -36.75
N ASN A 813 -19.26 -5.80 -37.43
CA ASN A 813 -18.82 -6.56 -38.61
C ASN A 813 -17.52 -7.37 -38.39
N GLY A 814 -17.34 -7.93 -37.19
CA GLY A 814 -16.15 -8.72 -36.85
C GLY A 814 -14.90 -7.90 -36.54
N GLU A 815 -15.00 -6.58 -36.44
CA GLU A 815 -13.87 -5.68 -36.12
C GLU A 815 -14.17 -4.85 -34.87
N ILE A 816 -13.13 -4.58 -34.09
CA ILE A 816 -13.19 -3.62 -32.98
C ILE A 816 -13.27 -2.21 -33.55
N LYS A 817 -14.31 -1.46 -33.15
CA LYS A 817 -14.47 -0.03 -33.43
C LYS A 817 -14.43 0.75 -32.13
N PHE A 818 -13.71 1.86 -32.12
CA PHE A 818 -13.71 2.80 -31.01
C PHE A 818 -14.71 3.92 -31.28
N LEU A 819 -15.82 3.89 -30.56
CA LEU A 819 -16.91 4.84 -30.72
C LEU A 819 -16.73 6.02 -29.75
N PRO A 820 -16.98 7.27 -30.16
CA PRO A 820 -16.97 8.42 -29.26
C PRO A 820 -17.99 8.24 -28.14
N LYS A 821 -17.60 8.55 -26.92
CA LYS A 821 -18.49 8.46 -25.78
C LYS A 821 -19.24 9.77 -25.59
N SER A 822 -20.52 9.80 -25.97
CA SER A 822 -21.38 10.94 -25.64
C SER A 822 -21.75 10.91 -24.16
N SER A 823 -21.54 12.00 -23.43
CA SER A 823 -21.83 12.15 -21.98
C SER A 823 -23.27 11.84 -21.55
N ARG A 824 -24.22 11.60 -22.48
CA ARG A 824 -25.66 11.48 -22.19
C ARG A 824 -26.39 10.24 -22.71
N LYS A 825 -25.75 9.29 -23.42
CA LYS A 825 -26.44 8.08 -23.94
C LYS A 825 -25.63 6.79 -23.77
N ARG A 826 -26.17 5.83 -23.02
CA ARG A 826 -25.67 4.44 -22.88
C ARG A 826 -25.70 3.62 -24.19
N ASN A 827 -26.44 4.06 -25.22
CA ASN A 827 -26.85 3.24 -26.37
C ASN A 827 -26.09 3.46 -27.70
N GLN A 828 -24.76 3.62 -27.68
CA GLN A 828 -23.98 3.65 -28.94
C GLN A 828 -23.44 2.28 -29.37
N CYS A 829 -23.24 1.35 -28.43
CA CYS A 829 -22.68 0.03 -28.71
C CYS A 829 -23.75 -0.93 -29.25
N LYS A 830 -23.42 -1.72 -30.27
CA LYS A 830 -24.31 -2.75 -30.84
C LYS A 830 -24.07 -4.15 -30.27
N SER A 831 -22.86 -4.41 -29.77
CA SER A 831 -22.46 -5.69 -29.19
C SER A 831 -22.56 -5.70 -27.66
N LYS A 832 -22.52 -6.86 -27.01
CA LYS A 832 -22.35 -6.94 -25.54
C LYS A 832 -20.87 -6.84 -25.18
N SER A 833 -20.55 -6.44 -23.94
CA SER A 833 -19.16 -6.36 -23.47
C SER A 833 -18.45 -7.71 -23.57
N LYS A 834 -19.17 -8.81 -23.26
CA LYS A 834 -18.68 -10.19 -23.41
C LYS A 834 -18.25 -10.54 -24.83
N ASP A 835 -19.01 -10.10 -25.83
CA ASP A 835 -18.69 -10.38 -27.25
C ASP A 835 -17.39 -9.67 -27.65
N VAL A 836 -17.24 -8.41 -27.21
CA VAL A 836 -16.02 -7.62 -27.43
C VAL A 836 -14.83 -8.26 -26.71
N ALA A 837 -14.99 -8.65 -25.44
CA ALA A 837 -13.93 -9.26 -24.63
C ALA A 837 -13.45 -10.59 -25.21
N ASN A 838 -14.39 -11.46 -25.62
CA ASN A 838 -14.07 -12.71 -26.29
C ASN A 838 -13.29 -12.46 -27.58
N HIS A 839 -13.75 -11.52 -28.40
CA HIS A 839 -13.04 -11.17 -29.63
C HIS A 839 -11.63 -10.64 -29.36
N ILE A 840 -11.46 -9.72 -28.41
CA ILE A 840 -10.14 -9.21 -27.99
C ILE A 840 -9.23 -10.39 -27.60
N ARG A 841 -9.73 -11.31 -26.76
CA ARG A 841 -8.92 -12.43 -26.27
C ARG A 841 -8.55 -13.42 -27.37
N THR A 842 -9.46 -13.74 -28.29
CA THR A 842 -9.17 -14.55 -29.48
C THR A 842 -8.06 -13.93 -30.33
N ARG A 843 -8.18 -12.63 -30.65
CA ARG A 843 -7.18 -11.94 -31.47
C ARG A 843 -5.84 -11.79 -30.76
N LEU A 844 -5.83 -11.69 -29.43
CA LEU A 844 -4.61 -11.71 -28.65
C LEU A 844 -3.92 -13.08 -28.70
N LEU A 845 -4.67 -14.18 -28.57
CA LEU A 845 -4.13 -15.54 -28.75
C LEU A 845 -3.49 -15.72 -30.13
N ASP A 846 -4.17 -15.28 -31.20
CA ASP A 846 -3.63 -15.30 -32.57
C ASP A 846 -2.29 -14.55 -32.67
N ALA A 847 -2.16 -13.41 -31.97
CA ALA A 847 -0.93 -12.63 -31.95
C ALA A 847 0.22 -13.33 -31.21
N TYR A 848 -0.06 -14.02 -30.10
CA TYR A 848 0.94 -14.83 -29.39
C TYR A 848 1.38 -16.06 -30.19
N GLU A 849 0.46 -16.70 -30.92
CA GLU A 849 0.80 -17.80 -31.82
C GLU A 849 1.66 -17.33 -32.99
N SER A 850 1.34 -16.17 -33.58
CA SER A 850 2.13 -15.57 -34.67
C SER A 850 3.56 -15.28 -34.22
N ASP A 851 3.74 -14.69 -33.04
CA ASP A 851 5.06 -14.43 -32.42
C ASP A 851 5.86 -15.72 -32.18
N ARG A 852 5.21 -16.88 -31.97
CA ARG A 852 5.90 -18.17 -31.82
C ARG A 852 6.46 -18.69 -33.15
N THR A 853 5.82 -18.33 -34.25
CA THR A 853 6.16 -18.82 -35.60
C THR A 853 7.17 -17.93 -36.33
N CYS A 854 7.35 -16.70 -35.88
CA CYS A 854 8.39 -15.75 -36.32
C CYS A 854 9.65 -15.91 -35.48
#